data_AF-A0A6P0NZL6-F1
#
_entry.id   AF-A0A6P0NZL6-F1
#
_cell.length_a   1.000
_cell.length_b   1.000
_cell.length_c   1.000
_cell.angle_alpha   90.00
_cell.angle_beta   90.00
_cell.angle_gamma   90.00
#
_symmetry.space_group_name_H-M   'P 1'
#
loop_
_entity.id
_entity.type
_entity.pdbx_description
1 polymer ?
#
loop_
_entity_poly.entity_id
_entity_poly.type
_entity_poly.pdbx_seq_one_letter_code
_entity_poly.pdbx_strand_id
1 'polypeptide(L)'
;MTTEQNDKSLSNQNQTAGNLTVSGIENPVNFVNTTEGTVSVNQSRHVIYNYYSEVSTEKIIQQQLIKDSPYQGLKRFNFQDREYFFGRDALINKLFAAVNKSSFTLVLGASGSGKSSLVRAGVIPEFKTSLKSSKFYDFIFTPNDDPFESLYRCLLSEEKDYNFRKLEAKIALKSQADTLPEVISKLKKEDEQWLIFVDQFEELFTSCHDLEKRNNFIKNLVRVANFKDSSVKIILAMRADFLEQLSSYPELGIIVNQNNLHLLTDMHPDELKQAIELPAFKNGVVFEEGLVEQIIKEVEGQKGYLPLLQYTLDLLWQSECHTIGYDGRPNIEDRILNKANYAALEGVRGALQKRVNDIYQNLNQDEQSATKQIFVKLVNIIDTNSVSKTVSRRANRSEFVGKLVNNTLSTFIDENLLVSSAEDLTPEKLKLSESQSSKQSATVEIAHEILLSSWDRLKHWIEEEKEAIILKNWLASETRRWQKICSENESKGMAELLKGSRLEQVIELRKKDAFKNVGGLRAEENQFIDVSIKWQQQQEQQKKKRRRNTIVSLATFSAISLGLASFAGIQLLEVKKAEQLRQQELVRSTWISLKPLKTKEQEGYYQEKYEECGTWLDYGLRDLYCKIKPFVDYRKLITVSGLPIFRSGPHSDSELNFNADYEFGYYNPEFLKWIQENAIIDPNDDNFKQHIQSAYNDKMRVVARAFYQTHKILFASPEEFETFKKKYESVQKEYQEMLRTDKTRELRFYDEPREFEKIKEEYFHNIKNKTIPLEYTKGNFTGLGVYLQEQFRWLADYLATQNEDSYEKIDERENYLYLANVSGGFWVRRSIDGTEKQFFEILTKLLSIYDKDWLDQQELMDTKPSQYNQ
;
A
#
# COMPACT_ATOMS: atom_id res chain seq x y z
N MET A 1 -72.60 47.11 -27.82
CA MET A 1 -71.36 47.46 -27.11
C MET A 1 -70.46 48.13 -28.14
N THR A 2 -70.80 49.37 -28.51
CA THR A 2 -70.24 50.63 -27.96
C THR A 2 -68.91 50.95 -28.64
N THR A 3 -68.92 51.64 -29.80
CA THR A 3 -68.89 53.13 -29.99
C THR A 3 -67.52 53.72 -29.65
N GLU A 4 -66.91 54.71 -30.32
CA GLU A 4 -67.12 55.48 -31.57
C GLU A 4 -65.76 56.18 -31.91
N GLN A 5 -65.50 57.04 -32.91
CA GLN A 5 -66.29 57.80 -33.89
C GLN A 5 -65.45 58.08 -35.17
N ASN A 6 -65.96 58.87 -36.13
CA ASN A 6 -65.13 59.60 -37.12
C ASN A 6 -64.57 60.90 -36.50
N ASP A 7 -63.46 61.47 -37.00
CA ASP A 7 -63.55 62.67 -37.89
C ASP A 7 -62.21 63.09 -38.55
N LYS A 8 -62.30 64.05 -39.48
CA LYS A 8 -61.27 64.58 -40.38
C LYS A 8 -60.49 65.78 -39.81
N SER A 9 -59.23 65.95 -40.22
CA SER A 9 -58.60 67.22 -40.65
C SER A 9 -57.18 66.94 -41.18
N LEU A 10 -56.76 67.40 -42.38
CA LEU A 10 -56.07 68.68 -42.65
C LEU A 10 -54.78 68.87 -41.80
N SER A 11 -53.60 69.26 -42.31
CA SER A 11 -53.14 69.57 -43.69
C SER A 11 -51.65 70.00 -43.63
N ASN A 12 -50.88 69.83 -44.72
CA ASN A 12 -49.66 70.63 -45.05
C ASN A 12 -48.45 70.55 -44.04
N GLN A 13 -47.18 70.83 -44.38
CA GLN A 13 -46.49 71.17 -45.65
C GLN A 13 -44.97 70.98 -45.49
N ASN A 14 -44.26 70.83 -46.62
CA ASN A 14 -42.89 71.33 -46.93
C ASN A 14 -41.66 70.81 -46.13
N GLN A 15 -40.68 70.17 -46.81
CA GLN A 15 -39.39 70.73 -47.29
C GLN A 15 -38.42 71.14 -46.16
N THR A 16 -37.15 70.73 -46.16
CA THR A 16 -36.14 71.09 -47.18
C THR A 16 -34.99 70.07 -47.32
N ALA A 17 -34.25 70.15 -48.43
CA ALA A 17 -33.00 69.43 -48.63
C ALA A 17 -31.82 70.08 -47.85
N GLY A 18 -30.84 69.26 -47.46
CA GLY A 18 -29.64 69.70 -46.75
C GLY A 18 -28.41 68.86 -47.14
N ASN A 19 -27.46 69.51 -47.81
CA ASN A 19 -26.22 68.98 -48.38
C ASN A 19 -25.44 67.97 -47.50
N LEU A 20 -24.92 66.92 -48.13
CA LEU A 20 -23.70 66.23 -47.69
C LEU A 20 -22.80 65.92 -48.89
N THR A 21 -21.80 66.77 -49.09
CA THR A 21 -20.66 66.52 -49.98
C THR A 21 -19.78 65.44 -49.38
N VAL A 22 -19.53 64.36 -50.13
CA VAL A 22 -18.53 63.35 -49.79
C VAL A 22 -17.34 63.51 -50.73
N SER A 23 -16.22 63.99 -50.20
CA SER A 23 -14.92 63.99 -50.87
C SER A 23 -14.04 62.86 -50.31
N GLY A 24 -13.44 62.09 -51.21
CA GLY A 24 -12.56 60.97 -50.87
C GLY A 24 -12.16 60.25 -52.14
N ILE A 25 -10.92 60.43 -52.57
CA ILE A 25 -10.39 59.93 -53.84
C ILE A 25 -9.66 58.60 -53.55
N GLU A 26 -10.04 57.51 -54.23
CA GLU A 26 -9.17 56.72 -55.13
C GLU A 26 -9.85 55.40 -55.59
N ASN A 27 -9.64 55.07 -56.87
CA ASN A 27 -9.99 53.83 -57.59
C ASN A 27 -11.48 53.38 -57.64
N PRO A 28 -12.25 53.83 -58.65
CA PRO A 28 -13.55 53.25 -58.99
C PRO A 28 -13.38 51.97 -59.82
N VAL A 29 -13.70 50.81 -59.23
CA VAL A 29 -14.10 49.64 -60.04
C VAL A 29 -15.54 49.88 -60.48
N ASN A 30 -15.78 49.98 -61.79
CA ASN A 30 -17.10 50.29 -62.36
C ASN A 30 -18.12 49.20 -62.03
N PHE A 31 -19.02 49.46 -61.07
CA PHE A 31 -20.21 48.65 -60.88
C PHE A 31 -21.23 48.96 -61.98
N VAL A 32 -21.37 48.02 -62.92
CA VAL A 32 -22.41 48.07 -63.96
C VAL A 32 -23.78 47.88 -63.30
N ASN A 33 -24.73 48.75 -63.63
CA ASN A 33 -26.11 48.72 -63.14
C ASN A 33 -26.75 47.32 -63.24
N THR A 34 -27.20 46.79 -62.11
CA THR A 34 -28.20 45.71 -62.02
C THR A 34 -29.27 46.12 -60.99
N THR A 35 -30.50 45.65 -61.19
CA THR A 35 -31.73 46.34 -60.74
C THR A 35 -32.20 46.02 -59.31
N GLU A 36 -32.62 47.07 -58.62
CA GLU A 36 -33.56 47.11 -57.48
C GLU A 36 -33.38 46.13 -56.30
N GLY A 37 -32.67 46.59 -55.27
CA GLY A 37 -32.77 46.07 -53.90
C GLY A 37 -32.83 47.23 -52.88
N THR A 38 -33.71 47.14 -51.88
CA THR A 38 -33.89 48.21 -50.88
C THR A 38 -32.76 48.26 -49.85
N VAL A 39 -32.05 49.39 -49.79
CA VAL A 39 -31.02 49.66 -48.77
C VAL A 39 -31.66 50.27 -47.52
N SER A 40 -31.72 49.53 -46.42
CA SER A 40 -32.09 50.07 -45.11
C SER A 40 -30.84 50.36 -44.26
N VAL A 41 -30.39 51.61 -44.25
CA VAL A 41 -29.32 52.07 -43.35
C VAL A 41 -29.90 52.25 -41.95
N ASN A 42 -29.39 51.51 -40.97
CA ASN A 42 -29.55 51.84 -39.55
C ASN A 42 -28.17 52.16 -38.93
N GLN A 43 -28.15 52.92 -37.84
CA GLN A 43 -26.98 53.67 -37.34
C GLN A 43 -25.86 52.80 -36.71
N SER A 44 -25.22 51.94 -37.50
CA SER A 44 -23.91 51.31 -37.27
C SER A 44 -23.57 50.48 -38.51
N ARG A 45 -22.53 50.87 -39.28
CA ARG A 45 -22.08 50.32 -40.58
C ARG A 45 -22.39 48.83 -40.86
N HIS A 46 -23.64 48.50 -41.17
CA HIS A 46 -24.03 47.19 -41.67
C HIS A 46 -23.81 47.15 -43.19
N VAL A 47 -22.62 46.72 -43.59
CA VAL A 47 -22.36 46.25 -44.96
C VAL A 47 -21.62 44.91 -44.84
N ILE A 48 -22.39 43.84 -44.72
CA ILE A 48 -21.92 42.47 -44.95
C ILE A 48 -22.71 41.93 -46.14
N TYR A 49 -22.00 41.24 -47.02
CA TYR A 49 -22.39 41.03 -48.41
C TYR A 49 -23.41 39.88 -48.55
N ASN A 50 -24.68 40.20 -48.82
CA ASN A 50 -25.60 39.29 -49.53
C ASN A 50 -25.38 39.31 -51.07
N TYR A 51 -24.29 39.93 -51.53
CA TYR A 51 -24.07 40.32 -52.93
C TYR A 51 -23.55 39.22 -53.87
N TYR A 52 -23.12 38.06 -53.32
CA TYR A 52 -22.42 37.04 -54.11
C TYR A 52 -23.34 35.98 -54.74
N SER A 53 -24.62 35.93 -54.40
CA SER A 53 -25.57 34.95 -54.97
C SER A 53 -26.05 35.26 -56.40
N GLU A 54 -25.69 36.41 -56.96
CA GLU A 54 -26.18 36.88 -58.27
C GLU A 54 -25.07 37.12 -59.32
N VAL A 55 -23.80 36.87 -58.97
CA VAL A 55 -22.69 37.03 -59.93
C VAL A 55 -22.53 35.72 -60.71
N SER A 56 -22.84 35.74 -62.01
CA SER A 56 -22.68 34.55 -62.86
C SER A 56 -21.23 34.09 -62.95
N THR A 57 -21.02 32.77 -63.06
CA THR A 57 -19.71 32.12 -63.23
C THR A 57 -18.87 32.81 -64.32
N GLU A 58 -19.49 33.12 -65.46
CA GLU A 58 -18.86 33.83 -66.59
C GLU A 58 -18.26 35.18 -66.18
N LYS A 59 -18.97 35.95 -65.34
CA LYS A 59 -18.53 37.26 -64.84
C LYS A 59 -17.42 37.16 -63.79
N ILE A 60 -17.25 36.00 -63.15
CA ILE A 60 -16.13 35.72 -62.23
C ILE A 60 -14.87 35.38 -63.04
N ILE A 61 -15.00 34.47 -64.00
CA ILE A 61 -13.91 33.99 -64.87
C ILE A 61 -13.32 35.13 -65.72
N GLN A 62 -14.14 36.13 -66.10
CA GLN A 62 -13.71 37.36 -66.78
C GLN A 62 -12.88 38.32 -65.92
N GLN A 63 -12.79 38.12 -64.60
CA GLN A 63 -11.96 38.97 -63.73
C GLN A 63 -10.47 38.67 -63.93
N GLN A 64 -9.63 39.66 -63.58
CA GLN A 64 -8.18 39.50 -63.58
C GLN A 64 -7.79 38.37 -62.61
N LEU A 65 -7.02 37.39 -63.10
CA LEU A 65 -6.51 36.32 -62.24
C LEU A 65 -5.53 36.90 -61.22
N ILE A 66 -5.83 36.71 -59.94
CA ILE A 66 -4.82 36.80 -58.89
C ILE A 66 -4.22 35.40 -58.78
N LYS A 67 -2.96 35.26 -59.22
CA LYS A 67 -2.30 33.97 -59.44
C LYS A 67 -1.85 33.26 -58.16
N ASP A 68 -1.57 34.03 -57.12
CA ASP A 68 -1.18 33.49 -55.81
C ASP A 68 -2.39 32.81 -55.17
N SER A 69 -2.17 31.67 -54.50
CA SER A 69 -3.21 30.91 -53.82
C SER A 69 -3.92 31.79 -52.77
N PRO A 70 -5.26 31.90 -52.78
CA PRO A 70 -5.98 32.66 -51.77
C PRO A 70 -6.13 31.88 -50.45
N TYR A 71 -5.68 30.62 -50.43
CA TYR A 71 -5.69 29.72 -49.26
C TYR A 71 -4.32 29.70 -48.60
N GLN A 72 -4.30 29.79 -47.27
CA GLN A 72 -3.06 29.96 -46.50
C GLN A 72 -2.31 28.64 -46.23
N GLY A 73 -2.80 27.52 -46.74
CA GLY A 73 -2.23 26.20 -46.49
C GLY A 73 -2.24 25.86 -44.99
N LEU A 74 -1.07 25.49 -44.45
CA LEU A 74 -0.86 25.33 -43.00
C LEU A 74 -0.45 26.63 -42.27
N LYS A 75 -0.43 27.79 -42.93
CA LYS A 75 -0.14 29.06 -42.26
C LYS A 75 -1.38 29.58 -41.52
N ARG A 76 -1.14 30.36 -40.46
CA ARG A 76 -2.18 31.12 -39.75
C ARG A 76 -2.45 32.41 -40.50
N PHE A 77 -3.73 32.80 -40.64
CA PHE A 77 -4.09 34.12 -41.16
C PHE A 77 -3.63 35.21 -40.18
N ASN A 78 -3.05 36.28 -40.71
CA ASN A 78 -2.59 37.46 -40.00
C ASN A 78 -3.35 38.71 -40.48
N PHE A 79 -2.98 39.89 -39.96
CA PHE A 79 -3.60 41.18 -40.31
C PHE A 79 -3.69 41.42 -41.83
N GLN A 80 -2.65 41.05 -42.58
CA GLN A 80 -2.56 41.24 -44.03
C GLN A 80 -3.57 40.37 -44.80
N ASP A 81 -4.01 39.26 -44.21
CA ASP A 81 -4.87 38.26 -44.84
C ASP A 81 -6.38 38.51 -44.56
N ARG A 82 -6.74 39.62 -43.88
CA ARG A 82 -8.14 40.04 -43.60
C ARG A 82 -9.04 39.98 -44.83
N GLU A 83 -8.43 40.28 -45.98
CA GLU A 83 -9.05 40.36 -47.30
C GLU A 83 -9.38 39.01 -47.95
N TYR A 84 -8.93 37.90 -47.37
CA TYR A 84 -9.27 36.51 -47.73
C TYR A 84 -9.91 35.74 -46.55
N PHE A 85 -10.09 36.38 -45.39
CA PHE A 85 -10.65 35.76 -44.19
C PHE A 85 -12.17 35.95 -44.12
N PHE A 86 -12.91 35.02 -44.73
CA PHE A 86 -14.38 35.04 -44.84
C PHE A 86 -15.08 34.05 -43.90
N GLY A 87 -16.41 34.14 -43.82
CA GLY A 87 -17.25 33.19 -43.09
C GLY A 87 -17.25 33.37 -41.57
N ARG A 88 -16.57 34.39 -41.03
CA ARG A 88 -16.53 34.67 -39.57
C ARG A 88 -16.97 36.08 -39.19
N ASP A 89 -17.44 36.89 -40.14
CA ASP A 89 -17.75 38.31 -39.91
C ASP A 89 -18.78 38.56 -38.81
N ALA A 90 -19.81 37.73 -38.67
CA ALA A 90 -20.76 37.83 -37.55
C ALA A 90 -20.09 37.64 -36.18
N LEU A 91 -19.13 36.71 -36.09
CA LEU A 91 -18.37 36.47 -34.87
C LEU A 91 -17.29 37.52 -34.61
N ILE A 92 -16.61 37.99 -35.66
CA ILE A 92 -15.67 39.12 -35.58
C ILE A 92 -16.38 40.34 -34.98
N ASN A 93 -17.56 40.70 -35.49
CA ASN A 93 -18.35 41.82 -34.98
C ASN A 93 -18.78 41.62 -33.51
N LYS A 94 -19.26 40.43 -33.15
CA LYS A 94 -19.62 40.10 -31.76
C LYS A 94 -18.42 40.23 -30.80
N LEU A 95 -17.25 39.76 -31.23
CA LEU A 95 -16.02 39.80 -30.44
C LEU A 95 -15.45 41.23 -30.35
N PHE A 96 -15.44 41.97 -31.46
CA PHE A 96 -15.06 43.39 -31.51
C PHE A 96 -15.94 44.25 -30.59
N ALA A 97 -17.26 44.05 -30.59
CA ALA A 97 -18.17 44.74 -29.68
C ALA A 97 -17.89 44.42 -28.20
N ALA A 98 -17.56 43.17 -27.87
CA ALA A 98 -17.20 42.76 -26.51
C ALA A 98 -15.87 43.37 -26.04
N VAL A 99 -14.83 43.33 -26.87
CA VAL A 99 -13.51 43.92 -26.58
C VAL A 99 -13.59 45.45 -26.50
N ASN A 100 -14.52 46.11 -27.19
CA ASN A 100 -14.78 47.53 -26.97
C ASN A 100 -15.42 47.78 -25.58
N LYS A 101 -16.40 46.96 -25.20
CA LYS A 101 -17.17 47.11 -23.94
C LYS A 101 -16.38 46.78 -22.67
N SER A 102 -15.40 45.88 -22.74
CA SER A 102 -14.61 45.39 -21.60
C SER A 102 -13.11 45.60 -21.84
N SER A 103 -12.30 45.73 -20.78
CA SER A 103 -10.82 45.75 -20.92
C SER A 103 -10.21 44.34 -20.97
N PHE A 104 -11.02 43.29 -20.84
CA PHE A 104 -10.59 41.90 -20.86
C PHE A 104 -11.57 41.01 -21.64
N THR A 105 -11.06 40.05 -22.40
CA THR A 105 -11.88 39.09 -23.16
C THR A 105 -11.14 37.74 -23.27
N LEU A 106 -11.86 36.65 -23.07
CA LEU A 106 -11.35 35.28 -23.19
C LEU A 106 -12.06 34.53 -24.34
N VAL A 107 -11.29 34.13 -25.33
CA VAL A 107 -11.74 33.30 -26.47
C VAL A 107 -11.38 31.83 -26.19
N LEU A 108 -12.39 30.98 -26.05
CA LEU A 108 -12.25 29.52 -25.95
C LEU A 108 -12.56 28.84 -27.28
N GLY A 109 -12.06 27.63 -27.49
CA GLY A 109 -12.42 26.81 -28.65
C GLY A 109 -11.46 25.64 -28.85
N ALA A 110 -11.84 24.65 -29.67
CA ALA A 110 -11.01 23.48 -29.94
C ALA A 110 -9.63 23.83 -30.55
N SER A 111 -8.70 22.88 -30.55
CA SER A 111 -7.47 22.99 -31.37
C SER A 111 -7.86 23.12 -32.84
N GLY A 112 -7.14 23.94 -33.62
CA GLY A 112 -7.47 24.18 -35.03
C GLY A 112 -8.78 24.92 -35.33
N SER A 113 -9.59 25.34 -34.34
CA SER A 113 -10.89 26.03 -34.58
C SER A 113 -10.79 27.45 -35.16
N GLY A 114 -9.57 27.98 -35.36
CA GLY A 114 -9.33 29.31 -35.93
C GLY A 114 -9.18 30.46 -34.93
N LYS A 115 -9.06 30.20 -33.60
CA LYS A 115 -8.94 31.25 -32.56
C LYS A 115 -7.91 32.34 -32.87
N SER A 116 -6.69 31.94 -33.21
CA SER A 116 -5.58 32.85 -33.51
C SER A 116 -5.90 33.70 -34.75
N SER A 117 -6.33 33.07 -35.84
CA SER A 117 -6.76 33.74 -37.08
C SER A 117 -7.93 34.70 -36.86
N LEU A 118 -8.95 34.34 -36.06
CA LEU A 118 -10.09 35.20 -35.75
C LEU A 118 -9.65 36.52 -35.10
N VAL A 119 -8.68 36.47 -34.18
CA VAL A 119 -8.16 37.67 -33.52
C VAL A 119 -7.21 38.44 -34.45
N ARG A 120 -6.26 37.75 -35.09
CA ARG A 120 -5.20 38.35 -35.93
C ARG A 120 -5.69 38.93 -37.25
N ALA A 121 -6.54 38.19 -37.96
CA ALA A 121 -7.04 38.53 -39.30
C ALA A 121 -8.48 39.04 -39.30
N GLY A 122 -9.19 38.96 -38.16
CA GLY A 122 -10.52 39.56 -37.97
C GLY A 122 -10.47 40.78 -37.06
N VAL A 123 -10.40 40.55 -35.75
CA VAL A 123 -10.61 41.59 -34.72
C VAL A 123 -9.56 42.72 -34.76
N ILE A 124 -8.28 42.38 -34.92
CA ILE A 124 -7.19 43.37 -34.97
C ILE A 124 -7.33 44.35 -36.15
N PRO A 125 -7.61 43.89 -37.38
CA PRO A 125 -7.99 44.76 -38.50
C PRO A 125 -9.15 45.72 -38.23
N GLU A 126 -10.23 45.26 -37.57
CA GLU A 126 -11.37 46.14 -37.23
C GLU A 126 -10.96 47.23 -36.23
N PHE A 127 -10.09 46.93 -35.25
CA PHE A 127 -9.51 47.95 -34.36
C PHE A 127 -8.63 48.96 -35.10
N LYS A 128 -7.69 48.51 -35.94
CA LYS A 128 -6.81 49.42 -36.70
C LYS A 128 -7.60 50.29 -37.70
N THR A 129 -8.75 49.79 -38.20
CA THR A 129 -9.62 50.50 -39.14
C THR A 129 -10.59 51.48 -38.47
N SER A 130 -11.05 51.18 -37.24
CA SER A 130 -11.95 52.05 -36.47
C SER A 130 -11.22 53.21 -35.77
N LEU A 131 -9.98 52.99 -35.30
CA LEU A 131 -9.20 53.94 -34.50
C LEU A 131 -8.37 54.94 -35.33
N LYS A 132 -8.87 55.43 -36.47
CA LYS A 132 -8.09 56.22 -37.46
C LYS A 132 -7.36 57.46 -36.92
N SER A 133 -7.71 57.97 -35.74
CA SER A 133 -7.10 59.14 -35.09
C SER A 133 -6.11 58.81 -33.95
N SER A 134 -5.98 57.53 -33.56
CA SER A 134 -5.17 57.10 -32.41
C SER A 134 -4.12 56.07 -32.84
N LYS A 135 -2.96 56.07 -32.19
CA LYS A 135 -1.92 55.09 -32.49
C LYS A 135 -2.29 53.74 -31.89
N PHE A 136 -2.65 52.77 -32.72
CA PHE A 136 -2.99 51.43 -32.28
C PHE A 136 -1.78 50.48 -32.37
N TYR A 137 -1.43 49.82 -31.26
CA TYR A 137 -0.39 48.79 -31.21
C TYR A 137 -0.95 47.46 -30.71
N ASP A 138 -0.58 46.38 -31.41
CA ASP A 138 -0.91 45.00 -31.06
C ASP A 138 0.31 44.24 -30.53
N PHE A 139 0.25 43.83 -29.26
CA PHE A 139 1.26 43.01 -28.59
C PHE A 139 0.78 41.56 -28.61
N ILE A 140 1.30 40.78 -29.57
CA ILE A 140 0.91 39.39 -29.76
C ILE A 140 2.05 38.46 -29.31
N PHE A 141 1.80 37.62 -28.32
CA PHE A 141 2.77 36.61 -27.88
C PHE A 141 2.07 35.38 -27.27
N THR A 142 2.81 34.28 -27.20
CA THR A 142 2.43 33.08 -26.44
C THR A 142 3.25 33.02 -25.15
N PRO A 143 2.70 32.55 -24.01
CA PRO A 143 3.42 32.54 -22.74
C PRO A 143 4.77 31.80 -22.76
N ASN A 144 4.86 30.65 -23.44
CA ASN A 144 6.01 29.74 -23.39
C ASN A 144 6.40 29.36 -21.93
N ASP A 145 7.66 28.97 -21.72
CA ASP A 145 8.23 28.60 -20.41
C ASP A 145 8.32 29.78 -19.42
N ASP A 146 8.40 31.03 -19.94
CA ASP A 146 8.43 32.25 -19.14
C ASP A 146 7.61 33.37 -19.83
N PRO A 147 6.44 33.76 -19.28
CA PRO A 147 5.57 34.74 -19.89
C PRO A 147 6.14 36.17 -19.85
N PHE A 148 7.08 36.45 -18.93
CA PHE A 148 7.71 37.76 -18.78
C PHE A 148 8.84 37.96 -19.79
N GLU A 149 9.60 36.90 -20.08
CA GLU A 149 10.55 36.87 -21.22
C GLU A 149 9.81 36.94 -22.56
N SER A 150 8.69 36.23 -22.71
CA SER A 150 7.85 36.32 -23.92
C SER A 150 7.30 37.73 -24.15
N LEU A 151 6.83 38.41 -23.10
CA LEU A 151 6.44 39.82 -23.15
C LEU A 151 7.63 40.74 -23.49
N TYR A 152 8.79 40.53 -22.87
CA TYR A 152 10.01 41.30 -23.16
C TYR A 152 10.43 41.20 -24.64
N ARG A 153 10.37 40.00 -25.22
CA ARG A 153 10.64 39.80 -26.66
C ARG A 153 9.60 40.47 -27.54
N CYS A 154 8.32 40.38 -27.18
CA CYS A 154 7.25 41.08 -27.91
C CYS A 154 7.52 42.59 -27.98
N LEU A 155 7.88 43.23 -26.85
CA LEU A 155 8.21 44.65 -26.78
C LEU A 155 9.43 45.06 -27.64
N LEU A 156 10.26 44.11 -28.08
CA LEU A 156 11.45 44.33 -28.89
C LEU A 156 11.30 43.89 -30.35
N SER A 157 10.09 43.57 -30.81
CA SER A 157 9.83 43.17 -32.19
C SER A 157 10.15 44.30 -33.19
N GLU A 158 11.14 44.08 -34.05
CA GLU A 158 11.52 45.02 -35.13
C GLU A 158 10.52 45.05 -36.30
N GLU A 159 9.58 44.10 -36.36
CA GLU A 159 8.58 43.98 -37.44
C GLU A 159 7.31 44.81 -37.17
N LYS A 160 7.25 45.51 -36.04
CA LYS A 160 6.07 46.22 -35.56
C LYS A 160 6.24 47.74 -35.66
N ASP A 161 5.11 48.42 -35.72
CA ASP A 161 5.03 49.89 -35.82
C ASP A 161 5.53 50.63 -34.54
N TYR A 162 5.94 49.89 -33.50
CA TYR A 162 6.52 50.40 -32.24
C TYR A 162 8.01 50.07 -32.12
N ASN A 163 8.77 50.90 -31.39
CA ASN A 163 10.21 50.71 -31.21
C ASN A 163 10.63 51.11 -29.78
N PHE A 164 10.55 50.15 -28.85
CA PHE A 164 10.99 50.32 -27.47
C PHE A 164 12.46 49.94 -27.31
N ARG A 165 13.24 50.72 -26.55
CA ARG A 165 14.67 50.42 -26.33
C ARG A 165 14.82 49.21 -25.41
N LYS A 166 15.90 48.44 -25.58
CA LYS A 166 16.26 47.31 -24.70
C LYS A 166 16.31 47.65 -23.20
N LEU A 167 16.60 48.90 -22.84
CA LEU A 167 16.57 49.36 -21.43
C LEU A 167 15.15 49.63 -20.91
N GLU A 168 14.24 50.05 -21.79
CA GLU A 168 12.84 50.34 -21.48
C GLU A 168 12.04 49.04 -21.35
N ALA A 169 12.18 48.14 -22.33
CA ALA A 169 11.51 46.83 -22.33
C ALA A 169 11.92 45.94 -21.14
N LYS A 170 13.14 46.09 -20.60
CA LYS A 170 13.68 45.30 -19.47
C LYS A 170 12.78 45.29 -18.23
N ILE A 171 11.89 46.27 -18.07
CA ILE A 171 10.89 46.30 -17.00
C ILE A 171 10.05 45.01 -17.00
N ALA A 172 9.70 44.47 -18.18
CA ALA A 172 8.95 43.23 -18.33
C ALA A 172 9.60 42.02 -17.62
N LEU A 173 10.94 42.00 -17.47
CA LEU A 173 11.67 40.88 -16.87
C LEU A 173 11.59 40.82 -15.33
N LYS A 174 11.08 41.86 -14.66
CA LYS A 174 10.96 41.91 -13.19
C LYS A 174 10.15 40.74 -12.60
N SER A 175 9.22 40.18 -13.38
CA SER A 175 8.42 39.01 -13.01
C SER A 175 7.56 39.17 -11.73
N GLN A 176 7.25 40.41 -11.36
CA GLN A 176 6.46 40.76 -10.18
C GLN A 176 4.97 40.95 -10.53
N ALA A 177 4.09 40.91 -9.54
CA ALA A 177 2.63 41.03 -9.74
C ALA A 177 2.15 42.41 -10.26
N ASP A 178 3.02 43.41 -10.37
CA ASP A 178 2.80 44.77 -10.89
C ASP A 178 3.59 45.08 -12.18
N THR A 179 4.32 44.10 -12.72
CA THR A 179 5.21 44.31 -13.88
C THR A 179 4.50 44.77 -15.15
N LEU A 180 3.32 44.21 -15.51
CA LEU A 180 2.56 44.66 -16.69
C LEU A 180 1.91 46.04 -16.48
N PRO A 181 1.29 46.36 -15.32
CA PRO A 181 0.98 47.73 -14.93
C PRO A 181 2.14 48.72 -15.05
N GLU A 182 3.35 48.33 -14.63
CA GLU A 182 4.55 49.19 -14.75
C GLU A 182 5.01 49.36 -16.21
N VAL A 183 4.97 48.29 -17.01
CA VAL A 183 5.24 48.36 -18.46
C VAL A 183 4.27 49.32 -19.14
N ILE A 184 2.97 49.17 -18.91
CA ILE A 184 1.95 50.05 -19.50
C ILE A 184 2.19 51.50 -19.07
N SER A 185 2.24 51.77 -17.76
CA SER A 185 2.35 53.14 -17.24
C SER A 185 3.64 53.88 -17.60
N LYS A 186 4.70 53.17 -18.01
CA LYS A 186 5.98 53.79 -18.44
C LYS A 186 6.19 53.84 -19.95
N LEU A 187 5.61 52.92 -20.71
CA LEU A 187 5.85 52.80 -22.15
C LEU A 187 4.69 53.29 -23.01
N LYS A 188 3.45 53.20 -22.51
CA LYS A 188 2.25 53.67 -23.22
C LYS A 188 2.09 55.18 -23.11
N LYS A 189 1.74 55.83 -24.23
CA LYS A 189 1.36 57.26 -24.26
C LYS A 189 -0.15 57.45 -24.19
N GLU A 190 -0.58 58.67 -23.90
CA GLU A 190 -2.00 59.04 -23.78
C GLU A 190 -2.76 58.91 -25.12
N ASP A 191 -2.10 59.17 -26.25
CA ASP A 191 -2.67 59.07 -27.61
C ASP A 191 -2.68 57.64 -28.20
N GLU A 192 -2.11 56.68 -27.46
CA GLU A 192 -1.96 55.29 -27.89
C GLU A 192 -3.13 54.41 -27.40
N GLN A 193 -3.44 53.37 -28.17
CA GLN A 193 -4.42 52.33 -27.87
C GLN A 193 -3.68 50.99 -27.96
N TRP A 194 -3.68 50.22 -26.88
CA TRP A 194 -2.89 48.99 -26.75
C TRP A 194 -3.80 47.78 -26.69
N LEU A 195 -3.61 46.82 -27.60
CA LEU A 195 -4.22 45.50 -27.52
C LEU A 195 -3.16 44.45 -27.19
N ILE A 196 -3.30 43.80 -26.05
CA ILE A 196 -2.44 42.69 -25.62
C ILE A 196 -3.18 41.39 -25.96
N PHE A 197 -2.70 40.67 -26.96
CA PHE A 197 -3.23 39.37 -27.34
C PHE A 197 -2.28 38.26 -26.86
N VAL A 198 -2.70 37.53 -25.83
CA VAL A 198 -1.97 36.35 -25.34
C VAL A 198 -2.58 35.11 -25.99
N ASP A 199 -1.88 34.60 -26.99
CA ASP A 199 -2.30 33.48 -27.83
C ASP A 199 -1.78 32.15 -27.23
N GLN A 200 -2.54 31.07 -27.34
CA GLN A 200 -2.26 29.79 -26.66
C GLN A 200 -1.98 29.95 -25.15
N PHE A 201 -2.85 30.68 -24.45
CA PHE A 201 -2.69 30.98 -23.02
C PHE A 201 -2.63 29.72 -22.13
N GLU A 202 -3.11 28.56 -22.61
CA GLU A 202 -2.91 27.25 -21.97
C GLU A 202 -1.43 26.89 -21.73
N GLU A 203 -0.49 27.43 -22.52
CA GLU A 203 0.95 27.20 -22.31
C GLU A 203 1.45 27.70 -20.95
N LEU A 204 0.76 28.66 -20.35
CA LEU A 204 1.03 29.09 -18.99
C LEU A 204 0.82 27.95 -17.97
N PHE A 205 -0.04 26.97 -18.27
CA PHE A 205 -0.29 25.81 -17.44
C PHE A 205 0.58 24.59 -17.80
N THR A 206 0.90 24.40 -19.09
CA THR A 206 1.68 23.24 -19.56
C THR A 206 3.20 23.47 -19.61
N SER A 207 3.64 24.64 -20.05
CA SER A 207 5.04 24.95 -20.37
C SER A 207 5.72 25.72 -19.24
N CYS A 208 5.07 26.76 -18.69
CA CYS A 208 5.64 27.55 -17.61
C CYS A 208 5.74 26.77 -16.28
N HIS A 209 6.93 26.24 -15.98
CA HIS A 209 7.19 25.41 -14.79
C HIS A 209 7.44 26.22 -13.51
N ASP A 210 7.65 27.53 -13.62
CA ASP A 210 7.80 28.44 -12.48
C ASP A 210 6.41 28.90 -12.00
N LEU A 211 5.96 28.32 -10.89
CA LEU A 211 4.65 28.63 -10.29
C LEU A 211 4.56 30.07 -9.77
N GLU A 212 5.67 30.69 -9.36
CA GLU A 212 5.65 32.08 -8.89
C GLU A 212 5.46 33.04 -10.07
N LYS A 213 6.22 32.85 -11.15
CA LYS A 213 6.04 33.61 -12.40
C LYS A 213 4.64 33.42 -12.99
N ARG A 214 4.15 32.17 -13.06
CA ARG A 214 2.76 31.86 -13.47
C ARG A 214 1.74 32.68 -12.67
N ASN A 215 1.82 32.63 -11.35
CA ASN A 215 0.88 33.31 -10.46
C ASN A 215 0.99 34.84 -10.55
N ASN A 216 2.21 35.37 -10.67
CA ASN A 216 2.44 36.81 -10.83
C ASN A 216 1.93 37.29 -12.20
N PHE A 217 2.12 36.55 -13.29
CA PHE A 217 1.59 36.91 -14.60
C PHE A 217 0.06 36.94 -14.63
N ILE A 218 -0.61 36.00 -13.96
CA ILE A 218 -2.09 36.03 -13.83
C ILE A 218 -2.55 37.25 -13.01
N LYS A 219 -1.89 37.57 -11.89
CA LYS A 219 -2.18 38.79 -11.11
C LYS A 219 -2.00 40.07 -11.93
N ASN A 220 -1.02 40.11 -12.83
CA ASN A 220 -0.82 41.23 -13.76
C ASN A 220 -2.02 41.39 -14.71
N LEU A 221 -2.48 40.31 -15.34
CA LEU A 221 -3.66 40.34 -16.21
C LEU A 221 -4.91 40.80 -15.46
N VAL A 222 -5.15 40.28 -14.25
CA VAL A 222 -6.24 40.71 -13.36
C VAL A 222 -6.16 42.20 -13.02
N ARG A 223 -4.96 42.72 -12.70
CA ARG A 223 -4.77 44.14 -12.37
C ARG A 223 -5.06 45.05 -13.57
N VAL A 224 -4.55 44.72 -14.75
CA VAL A 224 -4.78 45.50 -15.97
C VAL A 224 -6.23 45.41 -16.45
N ALA A 225 -6.86 44.25 -16.34
CA ALA A 225 -8.29 44.08 -16.63
C ALA A 225 -9.20 44.96 -15.74
N ASN A 226 -8.75 45.27 -14.52
CA ASN A 226 -9.44 46.17 -13.58
C ASN A 226 -9.00 47.65 -13.70
N PHE A 227 -8.19 48.01 -14.70
CA PHE A 227 -7.88 49.41 -14.95
C PHE A 227 -9.13 50.18 -15.38
N LYS A 228 -9.23 51.44 -14.91
CA LYS A 228 -10.21 52.41 -15.43
C LYS A 228 -9.82 52.95 -16.81
N ASP A 229 -8.60 52.66 -17.27
CA ASP A 229 -8.12 53.01 -18.59
C ASP A 229 -8.71 52.06 -19.65
N SER A 230 -9.64 52.58 -20.46
CA SER A 230 -10.26 51.85 -21.56
C SER A 230 -9.35 51.71 -22.79
N SER A 231 -8.20 52.39 -22.81
CA SER A 231 -7.23 52.35 -23.92
C SER A 231 -6.26 51.17 -23.89
N VAL A 232 -6.39 50.29 -22.89
CA VAL A 232 -5.69 49.01 -22.83
C VAL A 232 -6.70 47.87 -22.82
N LYS A 233 -6.57 46.97 -23.80
CA LYS A 233 -7.45 45.82 -24.01
C LYS A 233 -6.63 44.53 -23.93
N ILE A 234 -7.15 43.52 -23.23
CA ILE A 234 -6.56 42.18 -23.16
C ILE A 234 -7.49 41.19 -23.87
N ILE A 235 -6.94 40.44 -24.83
CA ILE A 235 -7.56 39.21 -25.34
C ILE A 235 -6.67 38.04 -24.93
N LEU A 236 -7.26 37.02 -24.31
CA LEU A 236 -6.65 35.71 -24.17
C LEU A 236 -7.32 34.75 -25.14
N ALA A 237 -6.55 33.94 -25.88
CA ALA A 237 -7.09 32.76 -26.54
C ALA A 237 -6.55 31.51 -25.85
N MET A 238 -7.45 30.60 -25.45
CA MET A 238 -7.04 29.27 -24.99
C MET A 238 -7.97 28.16 -25.48
N ARG A 239 -7.58 26.91 -25.29
CA ARG A 239 -8.46 25.77 -25.54
C ARG A 239 -9.48 25.57 -24.44
N ALA A 240 -10.68 25.12 -24.81
CA ALA A 240 -11.78 24.91 -23.87
C ALA A 240 -11.48 23.83 -22.81
N ASP A 241 -10.60 22.86 -23.09
CA ASP A 241 -10.18 21.82 -22.13
C ASP A 241 -9.27 22.34 -21.00
N PHE A 242 -8.79 23.59 -21.07
CA PHE A 242 -8.02 24.23 -20.01
C PHE A 242 -8.83 25.16 -19.10
N LEU A 243 -10.14 25.32 -19.34
CA LEU A 243 -10.99 26.21 -18.52
C LEU A 243 -11.00 25.83 -17.03
N GLU A 244 -10.89 24.55 -16.70
CA GLU A 244 -10.80 24.06 -15.31
C GLU A 244 -9.58 24.64 -14.57
N GLN A 245 -8.46 24.90 -15.25
CA GLN A 245 -7.25 25.45 -14.63
C GLN A 245 -7.48 26.86 -14.05
N LEU A 246 -8.49 27.59 -14.54
CA LEU A 246 -8.86 28.91 -14.01
C LEU A 246 -9.51 28.84 -12.62
N SER A 247 -9.97 27.66 -12.17
CA SER A 247 -10.53 27.47 -10.82
C SER A 247 -9.53 27.82 -9.71
N SER A 248 -8.22 27.65 -9.96
CA SER A 248 -7.14 28.03 -9.06
C SER A 248 -6.89 29.55 -8.98
N TYR A 249 -7.62 30.35 -9.77
CA TYR A 249 -7.43 31.79 -9.92
C TYR A 249 -8.77 32.56 -9.80
N PRO A 250 -9.37 32.65 -8.59
CA PRO A 250 -10.73 33.17 -8.41
C PRO A 250 -10.95 34.59 -8.96
N GLU A 251 -9.99 35.50 -8.80
CA GLU A 251 -10.08 36.87 -9.31
C GLU A 251 -10.18 36.92 -10.85
N LEU A 252 -9.43 36.06 -11.55
CA LEU A 252 -9.52 35.92 -13.00
C LEU A 252 -10.85 35.27 -13.40
N GLY A 253 -11.30 34.26 -12.66
CA GLY A 253 -12.60 33.61 -12.86
C GLY A 253 -13.79 34.58 -12.74
N ILE A 254 -13.75 35.51 -11.78
CA ILE A 254 -14.76 36.58 -11.64
C ILE A 254 -14.80 37.45 -12.90
N ILE A 255 -13.64 37.90 -13.40
CA ILE A 255 -13.55 38.73 -14.61
C ILE A 255 -14.07 37.95 -15.83
N VAL A 256 -13.68 36.69 -16.02
CA VAL A 256 -14.15 35.84 -17.12
C VAL A 256 -15.68 35.71 -17.11
N ASN A 257 -16.28 35.48 -15.94
CA ASN A 257 -17.71 35.28 -15.78
C ASN A 257 -18.56 36.56 -15.97
N GLN A 258 -17.96 37.75 -16.02
CA GLN A 258 -18.65 39.02 -16.28
C GLN A 258 -18.96 39.24 -17.79
N ASN A 259 -19.48 38.21 -18.45
CA ASN A 259 -19.75 38.18 -19.91
C ASN A 259 -18.51 38.41 -20.80
N ASN A 260 -17.30 38.11 -20.29
CA ASN A 260 -16.05 38.23 -21.03
C ASN A 260 -15.62 36.90 -21.70
N LEU A 261 -16.45 35.85 -21.60
CA LEU A 261 -16.20 34.52 -22.13
C LEU A 261 -16.86 34.31 -23.50
N HIS A 262 -16.06 34.00 -24.53
CA HIS A 262 -16.52 33.78 -25.90
C HIS A 262 -16.08 32.40 -26.40
N LEU A 263 -17.03 31.47 -26.54
CA LEU A 263 -16.75 30.16 -27.12
C LEU A 263 -16.83 30.23 -28.65
N LEU A 264 -15.73 29.90 -29.31
CA LEU A 264 -15.60 29.66 -30.73
C LEU A 264 -16.04 28.21 -31.03
N THR A 265 -17.18 28.07 -31.67
CA THR A 265 -17.72 26.81 -32.19
C THR A 265 -17.19 26.53 -33.59
N ASP A 266 -17.48 25.33 -34.10
CA ASP A 266 -17.30 24.99 -35.51
C ASP A 266 -18.15 25.94 -36.40
N MET A 267 -17.80 26.03 -37.69
CA MET A 267 -18.48 26.90 -38.66
C MET A 267 -19.84 26.32 -39.05
N HIS A 268 -20.85 27.18 -39.23
CA HIS A 268 -22.09 26.78 -39.89
C HIS A 268 -21.79 26.40 -41.36
N PRO A 269 -22.54 25.49 -42.01
CA PRO A 269 -22.34 25.20 -43.44
C PRO A 269 -22.27 26.44 -44.33
N ASP A 270 -23.08 27.48 -44.08
CA ASP A 270 -23.03 28.74 -44.85
C ASP A 270 -21.76 29.57 -44.57
N GLU A 271 -21.32 29.63 -43.30
CA GLU A 271 -20.05 30.26 -42.91
C GLU A 271 -18.89 29.55 -43.62
N LEU A 272 -18.92 28.21 -43.63
CA LEU A 272 -17.90 27.37 -44.24
C LEU A 272 -17.90 27.51 -45.77
N LYS A 273 -19.07 27.54 -46.40
CA LYS A 273 -19.23 27.82 -47.83
C LYS A 273 -18.60 29.15 -48.22
N GLN A 274 -18.87 30.23 -47.46
CA GLN A 274 -18.23 31.53 -47.67
C GLN A 274 -16.70 31.47 -47.52
N ALA A 275 -16.19 30.74 -46.53
CA ALA A 275 -14.75 30.58 -46.30
C ALA A 275 -14.04 29.72 -47.36
N ILE A 276 -14.78 28.91 -48.13
CA ILE A 276 -14.26 28.13 -49.26
C ILE A 276 -14.34 28.95 -50.55
N GLU A 277 -15.52 29.48 -50.89
CA GLU A 277 -15.80 30.09 -52.20
C GLU A 277 -15.27 31.51 -52.37
N LEU A 278 -15.47 32.38 -51.37
CA LEU A 278 -15.16 33.82 -51.52
C LEU A 278 -13.67 34.13 -51.74
N PRO A 279 -12.70 33.37 -51.16
CA PRO A 279 -11.29 33.53 -51.52
C PRO A 279 -11.00 33.24 -53.00
N ALA A 280 -11.54 32.15 -53.57
CA ALA A 280 -11.36 31.83 -55.00
C ALA A 280 -12.09 32.83 -55.91
N PHE A 281 -13.34 33.19 -55.57
CA PHE A 281 -14.14 34.20 -56.26
C PHE A 281 -13.33 35.49 -56.46
N LYS A 282 -12.68 35.96 -55.39
CA LYS A 282 -11.90 37.20 -55.38
C LYS A 282 -10.67 37.13 -56.29
N ASN A 283 -10.13 35.95 -56.52
CA ASN A 283 -9.02 35.72 -57.43
C ASN A 283 -9.48 35.48 -58.89
N GLY A 284 -10.79 35.55 -59.18
CA GLY A 284 -11.35 35.27 -60.50
C GLY A 284 -11.36 33.78 -60.86
N VAL A 285 -11.60 32.92 -59.87
CA VAL A 285 -11.66 31.46 -59.97
C VAL A 285 -12.93 30.96 -59.28
N VAL A 286 -13.50 29.85 -59.76
CA VAL A 286 -14.70 29.22 -59.20
C VAL A 286 -14.44 27.74 -58.87
N PHE A 287 -15.31 27.13 -58.08
CA PHE A 287 -15.33 25.68 -57.91
C PHE A 287 -16.25 25.03 -58.94
N GLU A 288 -15.94 23.79 -59.34
CA GLU A 288 -16.86 22.96 -60.11
C GLU A 288 -18.17 22.71 -59.30
N GLU A 289 -19.33 22.78 -59.97
CA GLU A 289 -20.66 22.68 -59.35
C GLU A 289 -20.79 21.47 -58.42
N GLY A 290 -21.09 21.68 -57.13
CA GLY A 290 -21.25 20.60 -56.15
C GLY A 290 -19.96 20.13 -55.46
N LEU A 291 -18.79 20.65 -55.84
CA LEU A 291 -17.52 20.34 -55.15
C LEU A 291 -17.50 20.95 -53.73
N VAL A 292 -18.02 22.15 -53.56
CA VAL A 292 -18.06 22.83 -52.26
C VAL A 292 -18.98 22.09 -51.28
N GLU A 293 -20.15 21.67 -51.75
CA GLU A 293 -21.08 20.83 -50.99
C GLU A 293 -20.47 19.48 -50.60
N GLN A 294 -19.67 18.87 -51.49
CA GLN A 294 -18.90 17.67 -51.17
C GLN A 294 -17.87 17.94 -50.06
N ILE A 295 -17.06 19.00 -50.19
CA ILE A 295 -16.03 19.39 -49.21
C ILE A 295 -16.66 19.65 -47.84
N ILE A 296 -17.76 20.41 -47.78
CA ILE A 296 -18.50 20.71 -46.55
C ILE A 296 -18.97 19.42 -45.88
N LYS A 297 -19.59 18.51 -46.64
CA LYS A 297 -20.08 17.22 -46.16
C LYS A 297 -18.95 16.30 -45.69
N GLU A 298 -17.78 16.36 -46.31
CA GLU A 298 -16.61 15.60 -45.87
C GLU A 298 -16.07 16.08 -44.51
N VAL A 299 -16.06 17.40 -44.24
CA VAL A 299 -15.55 17.95 -42.98
C VAL A 299 -16.59 18.07 -41.85
N GLU A 300 -17.88 17.93 -42.15
CA GLU A 300 -18.96 18.00 -41.17
C GLU A 300 -18.77 17.02 -40.00
N GLY A 301 -18.94 17.51 -38.77
CA GLY A 301 -18.74 16.72 -37.54
C GLY A 301 -17.28 16.31 -37.24
N GLN A 302 -16.32 16.61 -38.12
CA GLN A 302 -14.91 16.41 -37.82
C GLN A 302 -14.39 17.49 -36.86
N LYS A 303 -13.39 17.17 -36.04
CA LYS A 303 -12.79 18.13 -35.09
C LYS A 303 -11.51 18.71 -35.67
N GLY A 304 -11.37 20.04 -35.63
CA GLY A 304 -10.13 20.73 -36.01
C GLY A 304 -9.78 20.64 -37.50
N TYR A 305 -10.78 20.53 -38.38
CA TYR A 305 -10.59 20.36 -39.82
C TYR A 305 -10.09 21.62 -40.55
N LEU A 306 -10.25 22.82 -40.00
CA LEU A 306 -10.01 24.07 -40.73
C LEU A 306 -8.56 24.23 -41.28
N PRO A 307 -7.47 23.88 -40.56
CA PRO A 307 -6.13 23.93 -41.12
C PRO A 307 -5.92 22.93 -42.27
N LEU A 308 -6.54 21.76 -42.15
CA LEU A 308 -6.48 20.69 -43.15
C LEU A 308 -7.30 21.02 -44.40
N LEU A 309 -8.43 21.71 -44.22
CA LEU A 309 -9.22 22.28 -45.31
C LEU A 309 -8.42 23.36 -46.06
N GLN A 310 -7.85 24.34 -45.35
CA GLN A 310 -6.99 25.37 -45.96
C GLN A 310 -5.81 24.74 -46.71
N TYR A 311 -5.20 23.70 -46.15
CA TYR A 311 -4.16 22.93 -46.82
C TYR A 311 -4.63 22.20 -48.08
N THR A 312 -5.81 21.58 -48.03
CA THR A 312 -6.38 20.87 -49.19
C THR A 312 -6.76 21.83 -50.31
N LEU A 313 -7.31 23.00 -49.98
CA LEU A 313 -7.68 24.02 -50.96
C LEU A 313 -6.45 24.68 -51.60
N ASP A 314 -5.39 24.89 -50.83
CA ASP A 314 -4.09 25.36 -51.34
C ASP A 314 -3.45 24.32 -52.27
N LEU A 315 -3.44 23.03 -51.89
CA LEU A 315 -2.99 21.95 -52.78
C LEU A 315 -3.87 21.80 -54.03
N LEU A 316 -5.19 22.00 -53.92
CA LEU A 316 -6.09 21.99 -55.07
C LEU A 316 -5.74 23.11 -56.03
N TRP A 317 -5.63 24.35 -55.54
CA TRP A 317 -5.19 25.51 -56.32
C TRP A 317 -3.85 25.27 -57.03
N GLN A 318 -2.86 24.74 -56.30
CA GLN A 318 -1.55 24.40 -56.87
C GLN A 318 -1.62 23.28 -57.91
N SER A 319 -2.54 22.31 -57.73
CA SER A 319 -2.74 21.23 -58.70
C SER A 319 -3.36 21.72 -60.01
N GLU A 320 -4.32 22.65 -59.98
CA GLU A 320 -4.90 23.24 -61.20
C GLU A 320 -3.91 24.15 -61.97
N CYS A 321 -2.84 24.61 -61.31
CA CYS A 321 -1.82 25.48 -61.89
C CYS A 321 -0.87 24.74 -62.85
N HIS A 322 -1.41 24.01 -63.83
CA HIS A 322 -0.69 23.14 -64.75
C HIS A 322 0.16 23.89 -65.80
N THR A 323 -0.16 25.14 -66.12
CA THR A 323 0.56 25.90 -67.17
C THR A 323 1.20 27.18 -66.64
N ILE A 324 2.27 27.61 -67.32
CA ILE A 324 2.98 28.86 -67.03
C ILE A 324 2.48 29.91 -68.02
N GLY A 325 1.92 31.01 -67.50
CA GLY A 325 1.44 32.12 -68.32
C GLY A 325 2.58 32.90 -68.98
N TYR A 326 2.22 33.80 -69.90
CA TYR A 326 3.17 34.67 -70.64
C TYR A 326 4.06 35.56 -69.75
N ASP A 327 3.71 35.74 -68.48
CA ASP A 327 4.45 36.46 -67.44
C ASP A 327 5.46 35.57 -66.66
N GLY A 328 5.59 34.29 -67.03
CA GLY A 328 6.45 33.33 -66.34
C GLY A 328 5.89 32.80 -65.02
N ARG A 329 4.60 33.04 -64.70
CA ARG A 329 3.96 32.61 -63.45
C ARG A 329 2.90 31.53 -63.68
N PRO A 330 2.66 30.62 -62.70
CA PRO A 330 1.62 29.61 -62.80
C PRO A 330 0.23 30.19 -63.14
N ASN A 331 -0.61 29.39 -63.78
CA ASN A 331 -1.89 29.82 -64.33
C ASN A 331 -2.93 28.70 -64.26
N ILE A 332 -4.17 29.06 -63.94
CA ILE A 332 -5.35 28.18 -64.05
C ILE A 332 -6.09 28.60 -65.32
N GLU A 333 -6.17 27.72 -66.33
CA GLU A 333 -6.63 28.10 -67.67
C GLU A 333 -8.15 28.23 -67.79
N ASP A 334 -8.88 27.26 -67.25
CA ASP A 334 -10.35 27.21 -67.22
C ASP A 334 -10.97 28.09 -66.11
N ARG A 335 -10.13 28.54 -65.15
CA ARG A 335 -10.51 29.23 -63.90
C ARG A 335 -11.41 28.40 -62.99
N ILE A 336 -11.31 27.07 -63.03
CA ILE A 336 -12.12 26.14 -62.24
C ILE A 336 -11.21 25.32 -61.31
N LEU A 337 -11.64 25.16 -60.06
CA LEU A 337 -11.12 24.13 -59.16
C LEU A 337 -11.95 22.86 -59.35
N ASN A 338 -11.33 21.81 -59.88
CA ASN A 338 -11.98 20.65 -60.49
C ASN A 338 -12.15 19.48 -59.51
N LYS A 339 -13.29 18.77 -59.57
CA LYS A 339 -13.53 17.58 -58.73
C LYS A 339 -12.54 16.45 -59.03
N ALA A 340 -12.08 16.33 -60.26
CA ALA A 340 -11.12 15.30 -60.66
C ALA A 340 -9.78 15.46 -59.92
N ASN A 341 -9.27 16.69 -59.83
CA ASN A 341 -8.04 17.01 -59.10
C ASN A 341 -8.25 16.92 -57.59
N TYR A 342 -9.39 17.37 -57.07
CA TYR A 342 -9.76 17.16 -55.66
C TYR A 342 -9.83 15.67 -55.27
N ALA A 343 -10.40 14.82 -56.13
CA ALA A 343 -10.43 13.37 -55.92
C ALA A 343 -9.04 12.75 -56.01
N ALA A 344 -8.15 13.25 -56.88
CA ALA A 344 -6.76 12.84 -56.96
C ALA A 344 -5.93 13.24 -55.72
N LEU A 345 -6.37 14.25 -54.96
CA LEU A 345 -5.84 14.58 -53.63
C LEU A 345 -6.42 13.71 -52.51
N GLU A 346 -7.33 12.77 -52.80
CA GLU A 346 -7.99 11.89 -51.81
C GLU A 346 -8.82 12.68 -50.76
N GLY A 347 -9.35 13.84 -51.16
CA GLY A 347 -10.19 14.71 -50.33
C GLY A 347 -9.46 15.35 -49.14
N VAL A 348 -10.22 15.99 -48.24
CA VAL A 348 -9.63 16.83 -47.17
C VAL A 348 -8.63 16.06 -46.28
N ARG A 349 -8.90 14.80 -45.95
CA ARG A 349 -7.97 13.99 -45.13
C ARG A 349 -6.80 13.42 -45.93
N GLY A 350 -7.06 12.98 -47.15
CA GLY A 350 -6.03 12.36 -47.99
C GLY A 350 -4.94 13.33 -48.39
N ALA A 351 -5.27 14.61 -48.66
CA ALA A 351 -4.35 15.58 -49.23
C ALA A 351 -3.07 15.79 -48.38
N LEU A 352 -3.24 15.96 -47.05
CA LEU A 352 -2.11 16.09 -46.13
C LEU A 352 -1.36 14.78 -45.94
N GLN A 353 -2.07 13.65 -45.81
CA GLN A 353 -1.43 12.34 -45.72
C GLN A 353 -0.55 12.07 -46.94
N LYS A 354 -1.06 12.36 -48.15
CA LYS A 354 -0.39 12.17 -49.42
C LYS A 354 0.88 13.00 -49.51
N ARG A 355 0.82 14.33 -49.30
CA ARG A 355 2.03 15.18 -49.30
C ARG A 355 3.08 14.68 -48.30
N VAL A 356 2.69 14.44 -47.05
CA VAL A 356 3.67 14.07 -46.02
C VAL A 356 4.29 12.70 -46.33
N ASN A 357 3.53 11.77 -46.92
CA ASN A 357 4.07 10.52 -47.45
C ASN A 357 4.99 10.74 -48.66
N ASP A 358 4.67 11.63 -49.59
CA ASP A 358 5.51 11.93 -50.76
C ASP A 358 6.85 12.55 -50.33
N ILE A 359 6.83 13.54 -49.42
CA ILE A 359 8.04 14.11 -48.80
C ILE A 359 8.86 12.99 -48.15
N TYR A 360 8.23 12.18 -47.28
CA TYR A 360 8.91 11.11 -46.55
C TYR A 360 9.50 10.03 -47.49
N GLN A 361 8.80 9.66 -48.57
CA GLN A 361 9.27 8.65 -49.52
C GLN A 361 10.47 9.13 -50.34
N ASN A 362 10.58 10.43 -50.59
CA ASN A 362 11.73 11.04 -51.27
C ASN A 362 12.97 11.20 -50.36
N LEU A 363 12.84 11.02 -49.04
CA LEU A 363 13.97 11.01 -48.10
C LEU A 363 14.75 9.69 -48.15
N ASN A 364 16.05 9.74 -47.90
CA ASN A 364 16.87 8.53 -47.78
C ASN A 364 16.61 7.76 -46.46
N GLN A 365 17.10 6.52 -46.32
CA GLN A 365 16.80 5.68 -45.14
C GLN A 365 17.24 6.29 -43.78
N ASP A 366 18.35 7.04 -43.76
CA ASP A 366 18.82 7.70 -42.55
C ASP A 366 17.94 8.91 -42.22
N GLU A 367 17.54 9.71 -43.23
CA GLU A 367 16.61 10.83 -43.09
C GLU A 367 15.20 10.37 -42.69
N GLN A 368 14.72 9.25 -43.22
CA GLN A 368 13.47 8.61 -42.80
C GLN A 368 13.52 8.19 -41.32
N SER A 369 14.66 7.65 -40.87
CA SER A 369 14.89 7.30 -39.46
C SER A 369 14.97 8.54 -38.57
N ALA A 370 15.62 9.62 -39.04
CA ALA A 370 15.63 10.91 -38.37
C ALA A 370 14.21 11.52 -38.30
N THR A 371 13.38 11.33 -39.33
CA THR A 371 11.99 11.81 -39.36
C THR A 371 11.16 11.19 -38.24
N LYS A 372 11.22 9.86 -38.05
CA LYS A 372 10.55 9.20 -36.91
C LYS A 372 11.00 9.83 -35.59
N GLN A 373 12.32 9.99 -35.40
CA GLN A 373 12.86 10.60 -34.18
C GLN A 373 12.41 12.05 -33.97
N ILE A 374 12.33 12.86 -35.03
CA ILE A 374 11.90 14.26 -34.93
C ILE A 374 10.43 14.35 -34.52
N PHE A 375 9.53 13.73 -35.29
CA PHE A 375 8.09 13.84 -35.02
C PHE A 375 7.69 13.17 -33.71
N VAL A 376 8.20 11.98 -33.40
CA VAL A 376 7.91 11.31 -32.10
C VAL A 376 8.47 12.13 -30.94
N LYS A 377 9.65 12.77 -31.08
CA LYS A 377 10.17 13.69 -30.05
C LYS A 377 9.25 14.89 -29.83
N LEU A 378 8.55 15.38 -30.85
CA LEU A 378 7.62 16.52 -30.77
C LEU A 378 6.20 16.15 -30.29
N VAL A 379 5.99 14.93 -29.82
CA VAL A 379 4.70 14.45 -29.28
C VAL A 379 4.74 14.32 -27.76
N ASN A 380 3.59 14.57 -27.13
CA ASN A 380 3.31 14.22 -25.74
C ASN A 380 1.99 13.42 -25.68
N ILE A 381 1.88 12.51 -24.71
CA ILE A 381 0.65 11.78 -24.40
C ILE A 381 0.25 12.17 -22.97
N ILE A 382 -0.84 12.94 -22.86
CA ILE A 382 -1.43 13.32 -21.58
C ILE A 382 -2.40 12.21 -21.18
N ASP A 383 -2.03 11.43 -20.16
CA ASP A 383 -2.89 10.42 -19.57
C ASP A 383 -3.82 11.08 -18.54
N THR A 384 -5.12 11.08 -18.82
CA THR A 384 -6.15 11.52 -17.86
C THR A 384 -7.01 10.32 -17.51
N ASN A 385 -7.58 10.29 -16.30
CA ASN A 385 -8.31 9.15 -15.72
C ASN A 385 -9.44 8.54 -16.58
N SER A 386 -9.83 9.18 -17.68
CA SER A 386 -10.84 8.70 -18.64
C SER A 386 -10.36 8.59 -20.09
N VAL A 387 -9.32 9.32 -20.53
CA VAL A 387 -8.81 9.32 -21.92
C VAL A 387 -7.32 9.68 -21.97
N SER A 388 -6.51 8.87 -22.66
CA SER A 388 -5.15 9.23 -23.07
C SER A 388 -5.20 10.13 -24.31
N LYS A 389 -4.71 11.36 -24.22
CA LYS A 389 -4.77 12.35 -25.31
C LYS A 389 -3.39 12.69 -25.85
N THR A 390 -3.17 12.37 -27.12
CA THR A 390 -1.97 12.79 -27.86
C THR A 390 -2.05 14.28 -28.21
N VAL A 391 -0.98 15.02 -27.95
CA VAL A 391 -0.85 16.46 -28.22
C VAL A 391 0.54 16.79 -28.78
N SER A 392 0.67 17.91 -29.47
CA SER A 392 1.98 18.44 -29.87
C SER A 392 2.73 18.98 -28.65
N ARG A 393 4.06 19.01 -28.71
CA ARG A 393 4.90 19.77 -27.77
C ARG A 393 6.03 20.49 -28.48
N ARG A 394 6.41 21.65 -27.94
CA ARG A 394 7.67 22.33 -28.29
C ARG A 394 8.87 21.52 -27.79
N ALA A 395 9.98 21.58 -28.51
CA ALA A 395 11.31 21.15 -28.08
C ALA A 395 12.36 22.18 -28.50
N ASN A 396 13.45 22.34 -27.76
CA ASN A 396 14.51 23.26 -28.18
C ASN A 396 15.24 22.70 -29.40
N ARG A 397 15.58 23.55 -30.38
CA ARG A 397 16.32 23.14 -31.60
C ARG A 397 17.69 22.54 -31.25
N SER A 398 18.29 22.96 -30.14
CA SER A 398 19.51 22.38 -29.55
C SER A 398 19.36 20.92 -29.10
N GLU A 399 18.14 20.42 -28.88
CA GLU A 399 17.88 19.02 -28.57
C GLU A 399 17.95 18.09 -29.81
N PHE A 400 18.10 18.65 -31.01
CA PHE A 400 18.22 17.91 -32.27
C PHE A 400 19.68 17.95 -32.74
N VAL A 401 20.48 16.99 -32.27
CA VAL A 401 21.93 16.95 -32.50
C VAL A 401 22.24 16.11 -33.75
N GLY A 402 23.15 16.61 -34.59
CA GLY A 402 23.66 15.92 -35.78
C GLY A 402 23.25 16.59 -37.09
N LYS A 403 24.14 16.56 -38.09
CA LYS A 403 23.94 17.23 -39.39
C LYS A 403 22.71 16.70 -40.12
N LEU A 404 22.55 15.38 -40.17
CA LEU A 404 21.40 14.70 -40.77
C LEU A 404 20.07 15.16 -40.15
N VAL A 405 19.93 15.07 -38.83
CA VAL A 405 18.71 15.46 -38.12
C VAL A 405 18.37 16.94 -38.36
N ASN A 406 19.37 17.83 -38.40
CA ASN A 406 19.15 19.24 -38.70
C ASN A 406 18.74 19.49 -40.17
N ASN A 407 19.31 18.75 -41.13
CA ASN A 407 18.87 18.81 -42.53
C ASN A 407 17.40 18.39 -42.67
N THR A 408 17.05 17.21 -42.14
CA THR A 408 15.67 16.68 -42.16
C THR A 408 14.70 17.65 -41.47
N LEU A 409 15.10 18.21 -40.33
CA LEU A 409 14.30 19.19 -39.59
C LEU A 409 14.08 20.49 -40.40
N SER A 410 15.09 20.95 -41.14
CA SER A 410 14.91 22.05 -42.11
C SER A 410 13.93 21.69 -43.23
N THR A 411 14.02 20.49 -43.84
CA THR A 411 13.07 20.06 -44.88
C THR A 411 11.61 20.14 -44.43
N PHE A 412 11.29 19.66 -43.22
CA PHE A 412 9.92 19.73 -42.70
C PHE A 412 9.49 21.14 -42.24
N ILE A 413 10.43 22.04 -41.97
CA ILE A 413 10.18 23.46 -41.74
C ILE A 413 9.86 24.17 -43.06
N ASP A 414 10.67 23.95 -44.09
CA ASP A 414 10.52 24.57 -45.41
C ASP A 414 9.17 24.17 -46.05
N GLU A 415 8.73 22.92 -45.81
CA GLU A 415 7.42 22.37 -46.17
C GLU A 415 6.26 22.80 -45.23
N ASN A 416 6.50 23.67 -44.25
CA ASN A 416 5.53 24.19 -43.27
C ASN A 416 4.82 23.11 -42.41
N LEU A 417 5.44 21.93 -42.24
CA LEU A 417 4.95 20.84 -41.40
C LEU A 417 5.44 20.94 -39.96
N LEU A 418 6.60 21.59 -39.76
CA LEU A 418 7.13 22.04 -38.49
C LEU A 418 7.27 23.57 -38.49
N VAL A 419 7.26 24.18 -37.30
CA VAL A 419 7.51 25.62 -37.11
C VAL A 419 8.69 25.80 -36.16
N SER A 420 9.69 26.62 -36.52
CA SER A 420 10.69 27.09 -35.55
C SER A 420 10.40 28.50 -35.05
N SER A 421 10.50 28.71 -33.74
CA SER A 421 10.29 30.03 -33.10
C SER A 421 11.40 31.07 -33.36
N ALA A 422 12.19 30.89 -34.41
CA ALA A 422 13.29 31.76 -34.84
C ALA A 422 13.19 32.13 -36.34
N GLU A 423 12.20 31.62 -37.06
CA GLU A 423 12.02 31.83 -38.51
C GLU A 423 11.20 33.07 -38.89
N ASP A 424 10.76 33.89 -37.92
CA ASP A 424 10.40 35.31 -38.12
C ASP A 424 11.66 36.18 -38.41
N LEU A 425 12.68 35.60 -39.04
CA LEU A 425 13.91 36.24 -39.51
C LEU A 425 14.29 35.64 -40.86
N THR A 426 14.11 36.42 -41.93
CA THR A 426 14.32 35.99 -43.31
C THR A 426 15.75 35.48 -43.60
N PRO A 427 15.93 34.58 -44.60
CA PRO A 427 17.24 33.99 -44.92
C PRO A 427 18.38 34.99 -45.17
N GLU A 428 18.06 36.21 -45.60
CA GLU A 428 19.05 37.28 -45.80
C GLU A 428 19.61 37.83 -44.49
N LYS A 429 18.81 37.92 -43.42
CA LYS A 429 19.26 38.42 -42.10
C LYS A 429 20.13 37.42 -41.34
N LEU A 430 20.03 36.12 -41.63
CA LEU A 430 20.88 35.07 -41.03
C LEU A 430 22.38 35.25 -41.32
N LYS A 431 22.75 36.00 -42.37
CA LYS A 431 24.15 36.31 -42.71
C LYS A 431 24.76 37.47 -41.90
N LEU A 432 23.96 38.21 -41.13
CA LEU A 432 24.40 39.41 -40.40
C LEU A 432 24.45 39.25 -38.87
N SER A 433 24.02 38.10 -38.33
CA SER A 433 24.05 37.82 -36.89
C SER A 433 25.14 36.80 -36.51
N GLU A 434 26.37 37.29 -36.34
CA GLU A 434 27.47 36.50 -35.73
C GLU A 434 27.40 36.45 -34.19
N SER A 435 26.29 36.87 -33.59
CA SER A 435 26.08 36.84 -32.14
C SER A 435 25.66 35.44 -31.66
N GLN A 436 26.66 34.66 -31.21
CA GLN A 436 26.51 33.24 -30.82
C GLN A 436 25.48 32.96 -29.71
N SER A 437 25.01 33.97 -28.97
CA SER A 437 24.01 33.81 -27.90
C SER A 437 22.57 33.66 -28.38
N SER A 438 22.24 34.06 -29.62
CA SER A 438 20.87 33.99 -30.15
C SER A 438 20.43 32.59 -30.60
N LYS A 439 21.38 31.71 -30.98
CA LYS A 439 21.09 30.36 -31.50
C LYS A 439 20.58 29.35 -30.46
N GLN A 440 20.63 29.66 -29.17
CA GLN A 440 20.29 28.71 -28.11
C GLN A 440 18.82 28.68 -27.68
N SER A 441 17.98 29.63 -28.15
CA SER A 441 16.57 29.74 -27.73
C SER A 441 15.53 29.48 -28.83
N ALA A 442 15.96 29.02 -30.01
CA ALA A 442 15.05 28.55 -31.04
C ALA A 442 14.37 27.26 -30.60
N THR A 443 13.04 27.22 -30.59
CA THR A 443 12.24 26.01 -30.39
C THR A 443 11.69 25.50 -31.72
N VAL A 444 11.25 24.25 -31.75
CA VAL A 444 10.61 23.58 -32.89
C VAL A 444 9.36 22.86 -32.38
N GLU A 445 8.27 22.90 -33.15
CA GLU A 445 7.02 22.15 -32.90
C GLU A 445 6.37 21.67 -34.19
N ILE A 446 5.40 20.76 -34.08
CA ILE A 446 4.54 20.38 -35.21
C ILE A 446 3.59 21.54 -35.51
N ALA A 447 3.56 22.00 -36.77
CA ALA A 447 2.83 23.20 -37.19
C ALA A 447 1.34 23.17 -36.81
N HIS A 448 0.70 22.00 -36.94
CA HIS A 448 -0.67 21.75 -36.51
C HIS A 448 -0.83 20.35 -35.93
N GLU A 449 -1.54 20.24 -34.79
CA GLU A 449 -1.88 18.96 -34.16
C GLU A 449 -2.68 18.01 -35.07
N ILE A 450 -3.25 18.49 -36.18
CA ILE A 450 -4.00 17.66 -37.13
C ILE A 450 -3.14 16.53 -37.71
N LEU A 451 -1.83 16.74 -37.87
CA LEU A 451 -0.86 15.73 -38.33
C LEU A 451 -0.83 14.49 -37.42
N LEU A 452 -1.10 14.64 -36.12
CA LEU A 452 -1.16 13.55 -35.14
C LEU A 452 -2.32 12.57 -35.40
N SER A 453 -3.33 13.01 -36.14
CA SER A 453 -4.56 12.26 -36.42
C SER A 453 -4.79 11.94 -37.89
N SER A 454 -4.13 12.67 -38.80
CA SER A 454 -4.27 12.55 -40.26
C SER A 454 -3.11 11.84 -40.94
N TRP A 455 -1.94 11.72 -40.29
CA TRP A 455 -0.81 10.97 -40.84
C TRP A 455 -0.69 9.59 -40.17
N ASP A 456 -1.19 8.55 -40.84
CA ASP A 456 -1.26 7.18 -40.33
C ASP A 456 0.11 6.62 -39.90
N ARG A 457 1.19 6.99 -40.59
CA ARG A 457 2.56 6.57 -40.25
C ARG A 457 3.01 7.14 -38.91
N LEU A 458 2.73 8.42 -38.64
CA LEU A 458 3.03 9.05 -37.34
C LEU A 458 2.14 8.48 -36.24
N LYS A 459 0.85 8.29 -36.52
CA LYS A 459 -0.07 7.62 -35.59
C LYS A 459 0.40 6.22 -35.20
N HIS A 460 0.93 5.45 -36.15
CA HIS A 460 1.54 4.15 -35.88
C HIS A 460 2.79 4.27 -35.01
N TRP A 461 3.73 5.17 -35.35
CA TRP A 461 4.93 5.42 -34.54
C TRP A 461 4.61 5.87 -33.10
N ILE A 462 3.55 6.65 -32.90
CA ILE A 462 3.12 7.09 -31.57
C ILE A 462 2.61 5.92 -30.74
N GLU A 463 1.89 4.96 -31.34
CA GLU A 463 1.42 3.76 -30.65
C GLU A 463 2.56 2.76 -30.39
N GLU A 464 3.51 2.60 -31.34
CA GLU A 464 4.74 1.81 -31.15
C GLU A 464 5.58 2.32 -29.96
N GLU A 465 5.80 3.63 -29.88
CA GLU A 465 6.71 4.27 -28.90
C GLU A 465 5.97 4.74 -27.63
N LYS A 466 4.68 4.40 -27.48
CA LYS A 466 3.75 4.91 -26.47
C LYS A 466 4.27 4.82 -25.04
N GLU A 467 4.77 3.65 -24.64
CA GLU A 467 5.34 3.42 -23.32
C GLU A 467 6.58 4.30 -23.08
N ALA A 468 7.44 4.44 -24.09
CA ALA A 468 8.65 5.26 -24.02
C ALA A 468 8.31 6.76 -23.94
N ILE A 469 7.28 7.24 -24.67
CA ILE A 469 6.80 8.62 -24.60
C ILE A 469 6.29 8.92 -23.17
N ILE A 470 5.35 8.10 -22.68
CA ILE A 470 4.72 8.29 -21.36
C ILE A 470 5.77 8.24 -20.25
N LEU A 471 6.64 7.22 -20.26
CA LEU A 471 7.63 7.03 -19.20
C LEU A 471 8.73 8.10 -19.24
N LYS A 472 9.12 8.60 -20.43
CA LYS A 472 10.05 9.72 -20.55
C LYS A 472 9.45 11.03 -20.02
N ASN A 473 8.20 11.34 -20.36
CA ASN A 473 7.58 12.59 -19.92
C ASN A 473 7.37 12.61 -18.40
N TRP A 474 6.98 11.46 -17.82
CA TRP A 474 6.99 11.25 -16.38
C TRP A 474 8.40 11.42 -15.79
N LEU A 475 9.42 10.74 -16.33
CA LEU A 475 10.80 10.82 -15.86
C LEU A 475 11.36 12.26 -15.89
N ALA A 476 11.04 13.04 -16.93
CA ALA A 476 11.45 14.43 -17.04
C ALA A 476 10.83 15.29 -15.92
N SER A 477 9.58 15.02 -15.53
CA SER A 477 8.93 15.71 -14.41
C SER A 477 9.54 15.32 -13.05
N GLU A 478 9.78 14.03 -12.80
CA GLU A 478 10.40 13.55 -11.57
C GLU A 478 11.87 14.01 -11.43
N THR A 479 12.62 14.05 -12.54
CA THR A 479 14.01 14.53 -12.56
C THR A 479 14.09 15.99 -12.08
N ARG A 480 13.20 16.87 -12.56
CA ARG A 480 13.15 18.28 -12.13
C ARG A 480 12.72 18.42 -10.67
N ARG A 481 11.74 17.62 -10.24
CA ARG A 481 11.30 17.57 -8.83
C ARG A 481 12.44 17.15 -7.91
N TRP A 482 13.17 16.08 -8.27
CA TRP A 482 14.35 15.61 -7.57
C TRP A 482 15.44 16.69 -7.51
N GLN A 483 15.79 17.32 -8.64
CA GLN A 483 16.77 18.41 -8.68
C GLN A 483 16.40 19.58 -7.78
N LYS A 484 15.14 20.02 -7.81
CA LYS A 484 14.65 21.10 -6.93
C LYS A 484 14.80 20.71 -5.45
N ILE A 485 14.33 19.54 -5.06
CA ILE A 485 14.41 19.07 -3.66
C ILE A 485 15.87 18.88 -3.23
N CYS A 486 16.76 18.38 -4.11
CA CYS A 486 18.19 18.31 -3.85
C CYS A 486 18.83 19.70 -3.62
N SER A 487 18.39 20.73 -4.35
CA SER A 487 18.91 22.10 -4.18
C SER A 487 18.50 22.74 -2.84
N GLU A 488 17.36 22.33 -2.28
CA GLU A 488 16.88 22.77 -0.96
C GLU A 488 17.45 21.90 0.18
N ASN A 489 17.54 20.58 -0.02
CA ASN A 489 18.02 19.61 0.95
C ASN A 489 18.39 18.27 0.30
N GLU A 490 19.69 17.99 0.17
CA GLU A 490 20.23 16.76 -0.43
C GLU A 490 19.67 15.47 0.23
N SER A 491 19.52 15.46 1.56
CA SER A 491 18.98 14.31 2.31
C SER A 491 17.52 14.00 1.96
N LYS A 492 16.70 15.03 1.71
CA LYS A 492 15.33 14.86 1.19
C LYS A 492 15.34 14.40 -0.27
N GLY A 493 16.27 14.89 -1.08
CA GLY A 493 16.42 14.44 -2.47
C GLY A 493 16.66 12.92 -2.60
N MET A 494 17.38 12.31 -1.65
CA MET A 494 17.54 10.85 -1.59
C MET A 494 16.24 10.07 -1.34
N ALA A 495 15.21 10.70 -0.76
CA ALA A 495 13.89 10.10 -0.58
C ALA A 495 13.09 10.04 -1.90
N GLU A 496 13.38 10.93 -2.85
CA GLU A 496 12.66 11.08 -4.13
C GLU A 496 13.23 10.18 -5.25
N LEU A 497 14.34 9.47 -5.00
CA LEU A 497 14.93 8.53 -5.95
C LEU A 497 13.95 7.40 -6.34
N LEU A 498 14.04 6.98 -7.61
CA LEU A 498 13.17 5.95 -8.19
C LEU A 498 13.34 4.60 -7.48
N LYS A 499 12.22 3.87 -7.31
CA LYS A 499 12.13 2.62 -6.53
C LYS A 499 11.16 1.63 -7.17
N GLY A 500 11.43 0.34 -6.96
CA GLY A 500 10.53 -0.75 -7.34
C GLY A 500 10.24 -0.81 -8.85
N SER A 501 9.02 -1.22 -9.20
CA SER A 501 8.59 -1.50 -10.58
C SER A 501 8.84 -0.34 -11.56
N ARG A 502 8.67 0.92 -11.13
CA ARG A 502 8.96 2.09 -11.98
C ARG A 502 10.44 2.22 -12.34
N LEU A 503 11.35 1.93 -11.42
CA LEU A 503 12.78 1.91 -11.72
C LEU A 503 13.15 0.72 -12.61
N GLU A 504 12.53 -0.44 -12.39
CA GLU A 504 12.72 -1.64 -13.22
C GLU A 504 12.27 -1.39 -14.68
N GLN A 505 11.11 -0.78 -14.89
CA GLN A 505 10.61 -0.36 -16.22
C GLN A 505 11.57 0.60 -16.93
N VAL A 506 12.06 1.64 -16.22
CA VAL A 506 13.02 2.60 -16.80
C VAL A 506 14.34 1.90 -17.16
N ILE A 507 14.83 0.98 -16.33
CA ILE A 507 16.04 0.19 -16.62
C ILE A 507 15.82 -0.71 -17.84
N GLU A 508 14.66 -1.36 -17.97
CA GLU A 508 14.37 -2.24 -19.10
C GLU A 508 14.31 -1.48 -20.42
N LEU A 509 13.57 -0.37 -20.47
CA LEU A 509 13.46 0.45 -21.67
C LEU A 509 14.78 1.15 -22.03
N ARG A 510 15.61 1.52 -21.03
CA ARG A 510 16.97 2.02 -21.27
C ARG A 510 17.91 0.93 -21.82
N LYS A 511 17.77 -0.33 -21.41
CA LYS A 511 18.54 -1.47 -21.97
C LYS A 511 18.14 -1.82 -23.40
N LYS A 512 16.89 -1.54 -23.78
CA LYS A 512 16.34 -1.77 -25.13
C LYS A 512 16.57 -0.58 -26.09
N ASP A 513 17.29 0.46 -25.66
CA ASP A 513 17.46 1.74 -26.37
C ASP A 513 16.13 2.44 -26.76
N ALA A 514 14.99 2.08 -26.15
CA ALA A 514 13.67 2.59 -26.53
C ALA A 514 13.57 4.12 -26.40
N PHE A 515 14.30 4.71 -25.45
CA PHE A 515 14.35 6.16 -25.30
C PHE A 515 14.99 6.91 -26.48
N LYS A 516 15.75 6.23 -27.36
CA LYS A 516 16.40 6.82 -28.54
C LYS A 516 15.38 7.40 -29.52
N ASN A 517 14.29 6.67 -29.79
CA ASN A 517 13.28 7.05 -30.77
C ASN A 517 12.42 8.24 -30.28
N VAL A 518 12.20 8.36 -28.98
CA VAL A 518 11.54 9.52 -28.34
C VAL A 518 12.51 10.70 -28.08
N GLY A 519 13.65 10.71 -28.77
CA GLY A 519 14.61 11.82 -28.76
C GLY A 519 15.69 11.78 -27.67
N GLY A 520 15.99 10.60 -27.13
CA GLY A 520 17.04 10.35 -26.12
C GLY A 520 16.67 10.77 -24.70
N LEU A 521 17.44 10.28 -23.72
CA LEU A 521 17.43 10.77 -22.35
C LEU A 521 18.42 11.94 -22.19
N ARG A 522 18.03 12.99 -21.46
CA ARG A 522 18.92 14.13 -21.13
C ARG A 522 20.01 13.73 -20.13
N ALA A 523 21.03 14.57 -19.94
CA ALA A 523 22.13 14.27 -19.03
C ALA A 523 21.64 14.14 -17.57
N GLU A 524 20.72 15.02 -17.18
CA GLU A 524 20.07 15.09 -15.88
C GLU A 524 19.19 13.86 -15.63
N GLU A 525 18.44 13.43 -16.65
CA GLU A 525 17.57 12.25 -16.60
C GLU A 525 18.41 10.96 -16.45
N ASN A 526 19.52 10.84 -17.20
CA ASN A 526 20.49 9.76 -17.02
C ASN A 526 21.08 9.77 -15.60
N GLN A 527 21.50 10.94 -15.09
CA GLN A 527 22.04 11.07 -13.74
C GLN A 527 21.04 10.63 -12.67
N PHE A 528 19.77 11.04 -12.77
CA PHE A 528 18.72 10.65 -11.83
C PHE A 528 18.48 9.13 -11.82
N ILE A 529 18.48 8.50 -13.00
CA ILE A 529 18.42 7.03 -13.13
C ILE A 529 19.66 6.39 -12.48
N ASP A 530 20.86 6.85 -12.81
CA ASP A 530 22.12 6.24 -12.35
C ASP A 530 22.31 6.35 -10.84
N VAL A 531 21.87 7.47 -10.23
CA VAL A 531 21.82 7.62 -8.76
C VAL A 531 20.78 6.69 -8.15
N SER A 532 19.59 6.57 -8.76
CA SER A 532 18.53 5.66 -8.28
C SER A 532 18.96 4.18 -8.34
N ILE A 533 19.63 3.75 -9.43
CA ILE A 533 20.22 2.41 -9.57
C ILE A 533 21.25 2.14 -8.46
N LYS A 534 22.21 3.07 -8.27
CA LYS A 534 23.25 2.93 -7.23
C LYS A 534 22.62 2.83 -5.84
N TRP A 535 21.59 3.62 -5.55
CA TRP A 535 20.88 3.58 -4.29
C TRP A 535 20.16 2.24 -4.07
N GLN A 536 19.44 1.71 -5.08
CA GLN A 536 18.80 0.39 -4.98
C GLN A 536 19.83 -0.72 -4.72
N GLN A 537 20.94 -0.73 -5.45
CA GLN A 537 22.02 -1.69 -5.26
C GLN A 537 22.63 -1.61 -3.86
N GLN A 538 22.86 -0.39 -3.32
CA GLN A 538 23.33 -0.21 -1.95
C GLN A 538 22.32 -0.74 -0.92
N GLN A 539 21.02 -0.49 -1.09
CA GLN A 539 19.98 -0.99 -0.20
C GLN A 539 19.89 -2.53 -0.22
N GLU A 540 20.01 -3.15 -1.39
CA GLU A 540 20.09 -4.62 -1.50
C GLU A 540 21.34 -5.19 -0.83
N GLN A 541 22.51 -4.55 -1.03
CA GLN A 541 23.73 -4.95 -0.34
C GLN A 541 23.61 -4.79 1.18
N GLN A 542 22.97 -3.73 1.67
CA GLN A 542 22.68 -3.55 3.10
C GLN A 542 21.72 -4.62 3.62
N LYS A 543 20.64 -4.94 2.89
CA LYS A 543 19.73 -6.05 3.24
C LYS A 543 20.46 -7.40 3.27
N LYS A 544 21.31 -7.69 2.29
CA LYS A 544 22.16 -8.90 2.24
C LYS A 544 23.17 -8.93 3.40
N LYS A 545 23.83 -7.81 3.73
CA LYS A 545 24.72 -7.68 4.90
C LYS A 545 23.97 -7.87 6.21
N ARG A 546 22.80 -7.26 6.40
CA ARG A 546 21.95 -7.46 7.60
C ARG A 546 21.56 -8.93 7.74
N ARG A 547 21.02 -9.56 6.69
CA ARG A 547 20.67 -10.99 6.68
C ARG A 547 21.86 -11.88 7.01
N ARG A 548 23.04 -11.62 6.43
CA ARG A 548 24.28 -12.35 6.74
C ARG A 548 24.70 -12.16 8.20
N ASN A 549 24.67 -10.93 8.71
CA ASN A 549 25.04 -10.64 10.10
C ASN A 549 24.08 -11.31 11.09
N THR A 550 22.77 -11.33 10.81
CA THR A 550 21.77 -12.07 11.61
C THR A 550 22.05 -13.58 11.62
N ILE A 551 22.38 -14.17 10.47
CA ILE A 551 22.75 -15.60 10.38
C ILE A 551 24.03 -15.87 11.18
N VAL A 552 25.06 -15.02 11.04
CA VAL A 552 26.32 -15.16 11.79
C VAL A 552 26.10 -15.02 13.30
N SER A 553 25.30 -14.04 13.75
CA SER A 553 25.01 -13.86 15.19
C SER A 553 24.23 -15.03 15.79
N LEU A 554 23.33 -15.65 15.02
CA LEU A 554 22.63 -16.86 15.44
C LEU A 554 23.61 -18.05 15.55
N ALA A 555 24.49 -18.22 14.56
CA ALA A 555 25.50 -19.28 14.57
C ALA A 555 26.50 -19.14 15.73
N THR A 556 26.99 -17.92 16.02
CA THR A 556 27.89 -17.68 17.16
C THR A 556 27.18 -17.89 18.50
N PHE A 557 25.92 -17.46 18.63
CA PHE A 557 25.12 -17.74 19.83
C PHE A 557 24.96 -19.25 20.05
N SER A 558 24.57 -20.01 19.02
CA SER A 558 24.45 -21.47 19.11
C SER A 558 25.76 -22.15 19.49
N ALA A 559 26.90 -21.71 18.94
CA ALA A 559 28.22 -22.25 19.27
C ALA A 559 28.62 -21.98 20.74
N ILE A 560 28.32 -20.77 21.24
CA ILE A 560 28.57 -20.41 22.66
C ILE A 560 27.66 -21.23 23.58
N SER A 561 26.38 -21.39 23.26
CA SER A 561 25.45 -22.23 24.03
C SER A 561 25.89 -23.69 24.07
N LEU A 562 26.35 -24.25 22.95
CA LEU A 562 26.92 -25.60 22.88
C LEU A 562 28.19 -25.72 23.75
N GLY A 563 29.11 -24.76 23.68
CA GLY A 563 30.32 -24.74 24.52
C GLY A 563 30.01 -24.67 26.01
N LEU A 564 29.07 -23.81 26.42
CA LEU A 564 28.62 -23.70 27.81
C LEU A 564 27.91 -24.97 28.29
N ALA A 565 27.07 -25.59 27.45
CA ALA A 565 26.43 -26.86 27.77
C ALA A 565 27.44 -28.01 27.92
N SER A 566 28.46 -28.07 27.06
CA SER A 566 29.55 -29.06 27.18
C SER A 566 30.38 -28.83 28.45
N PHE A 567 30.71 -27.59 28.79
CA PHE A 567 31.45 -27.25 30.01
C PHE A 567 30.65 -27.61 31.28
N ALA A 568 29.35 -27.27 31.31
CA ALA A 568 28.45 -27.68 32.40
C ALA A 568 28.31 -29.21 32.50
N GLY A 569 28.27 -29.91 31.37
CA GLY A 569 28.26 -31.38 31.32
C GLY A 569 29.53 -32.02 31.92
N ILE A 570 30.71 -31.46 31.63
CA ILE A 570 31.98 -31.93 32.20
C ILE A 570 32.00 -31.70 33.72
N GLN A 571 31.64 -30.50 34.19
CA GLN A 571 31.53 -30.17 35.62
C GLN A 571 30.58 -31.13 36.36
N LEU A 572 29.41 -31.41 35.79
CA LEU A 572 28.43 -32.35 36.37
C LEU A 572 28.95 -33.79 36.45
N LEU A 573 29.86 -34.21 35.57
CA LEU A 573 30.45 -35.56 35.61
C LEU A 573 31.54 -35.69 36.69
N GLU A 574 32.29 -34.62 36.98
CA GLU A 574 33.26 -34.60 38.08
C GLU A 574 32.56 -34.54 39.44
N VAL A 575 31.53 -33.69 39.58
CA VAL A 575 30.70 -33.61 40.79
C VAL A 575 30.03 -34.95 41.11
N LYS A 576 29.38 -35.60 40.13
CA LYS A 576 28.71 -36.90 40.36
C LYS A 576 29.66 -38.00 40.83
N LYS A 577 30.91 -38.01 40.35
CA LYS A 577 31.93 -38.99 40.81
C LYS A 577 32.36 -38.75 42.26
N ALA A 578 32.56 -37.48 42.64
CA ALA A 578 32.90 -37.13 44.01
C ALA A 578 31.74 -37.42 45.00
N GLU A 579 30.50 -37.21 44.56
CA GLU A 579 29.30 -37.38 45.36
C GLU A 579 28.97 -38.86 45.65
N GLN A 580 29.15 -39.75 44.66
CA GLN A 580 28.98 -41.20 44.85
C GLN A 580 29.97 -41.81 45.86
N LEU A 581 31.25 -41.43 45.80
CA LEU A 581 32.26 -41.84 46.78
C LEU A 581 31.91 -41.38 48.19
N ARG A 582 31.48 -40.12 48.33
CA ARG A 582 31.11 -39.51 49.61
C ARG A 582 29.87 -40.15 50.25
N GLN A 583 28.86 -40.51 49.46
CA GLN A 583 27.67 -41.20 49.99
C GLN A 583 27.99 -42.61 50.48
N GLN A 584 28.85 -43.36 49.78
CA GLN A 584 29.23 -44.72 50.20
C GLN A 584 29.99 -44.74 51.54
N GLU A 585 30.87 -43.77 51.80
CA GLU A 585 31.53 -43.62 53.11
C GLU A 585 30.56 -43.17 54.22
N LEU A 586 29.60 -42.29 53.92
CA LEU A 586 28.63 -41.78 54.89
C LEU A 586 27.64 -42.86 55.34
N VAL A 587 27.14 -43.70 54.41
CA VAL A 587 26.28 -44.85 54.75
C VAL A 587 27.07 -45.86 55.59
N ARG A 588 28.29 -46.22 55.17
CA ARG A 588 29.13 -47.22 55.88
C ARG A 588 29.49 -46.78 57.31
N SER A 589 29.84 -45.51 57.51
CA SER A 589 30.16 -44.97 58.85
C SER A 589 28.94 -44.84 59.75
N THR A 590 27.76 -44.53 59.18
CA THR A 590 26.50 -44.44 59.95
C THR A 590 26.12 -45.78 60.58
N TRP A 591 26.21 -46.89 59.84
CA TRP A 591 25.84 -48.21 60.35
C TRP A 591 26.85 -48.77 61.38
N ILE A 592 28.14 -48.46 61.25
CA ILE A 592 29.19 -48.84 62.22
C ILE A 592 29.03 -48.10 63.58
N SER A 593 28.25 -47.00 63.63
CA SER A 593 27.97 -46.27 64.88
C SER A 593 26.96 -46.98 65.82
N LEU A 594 26.32 -48.06 65.38
CA LEU A 594 25.39 -48.86 66.19
C LEU A 594 26.11 -49.80 67.17
N LYS A 595 26.86 -49.24 68.12
CA LYS A 595 27.19 -49.98 69.35
C LYS A 595 26.06 -49.79 70.36
N PRO A 596 25.51 -50.86 70.95
CA PRO A 596 24.63 -50.70 72.10
C PRO A 596 25.41 -50.01 73.22
N LEU A 597 24.82 -48.97 73.81
CA LEU A 597 25.32 -48.43 75.07
C LEU A 597 25.34 -49.57 76.08
N LYS A 598 26.49 -49.79 76.72
CA LYS A 598 26.65 -50.85 77.71
C LYS A 598 25.60 -50.69 78.80
N THR A 599 24.82 -51.73 79.04
CA THR A 599 24.15 -51.93 80.32
C THR A 599 25.20 -51.85 81.42
N LYS A 600 25.07 -50.85 82.29
CA LYS A 600 25.58 -50.92 83.65
C LYS A 600 24.41 -50.70 84.59
N GLU A 601 24.18 -51.71 85.40
CA GLU A 601 23.44 -51.60 86.63
C GLU A 601 24.09 -50.49 87.47
N GLN A 602 23.37 -49.42 87.76
CA GLN A 602 23.16 -48.90 89.13
C GLN A 602 22.40 -47.57 89.12
N GLU A 603 21.57 -47.44 90.16
CA GLU A 603 20.89 -46.22 90.62
C GLU A 603 19.73 -45.70 89.77
N GLY A 604 18.62 -45.41 90.48
CA GLY A 604 17.34 -45.06 89.88
C GLY A 604 17.27 -43.61 89.39
N TYR A 605 16.08 -43.24 88.90
CA TYR A 605 15.80 -42.00 88.15
C TYR A 605 16.29 -41.97 86.69
N TYR A 606 15.76 -42.90 85.89
CA TYR A 606 15.35 -42.59 84.52
C TYR A 606 13.90 -43.02 84.26
N GLN A 607 12.97 -42.45 85.04
CA GLN A 607 11.61 -42.16 84.56
C GLN A 607 11.62 -40.86 83.74
N GLU A 608 12.52 -40.75 82.76
CA GLU A 608 12.43 -39.67 81.76
C GLU A 608 11.45 -40.10 80.66
N LYS A 609 10.18 -39.81 80.95
CA LYS A 609 9.09 -39.54 80.01
C LYS A 609 9.40 -39.79 78.53
N TYR A 610 9.03 -40.98 78.03
CA TYR A 610 8.71 -41.18 76.61
C TYR A 610 7.35 -40.55 76.22
N GLU A 611 6.90 -39.50 76.93
CA GLU A 611 5.61 -38.84 76.73
C GLU A 611 5.57 -38.02 75.41
N GLU A 612 6.73 -37.63 74.85
CA GLU A 612 6.80 -36.80 73.63
C GLU A 612 6.25 -37.47 72.37
N CYS A 613 6.10 -38.80 72.34
CA CYS A 613 5.50 -39.49 71.20
C CYS A 613 3.95 -39.51 71.22
N GLY A 614 3.33 -39.24 72.38
CA GLY A 614 1.90 -38.97 72.58
C GLY A 614 0.89 -39.87 71.86
N THR A 615 0.44 -40.97 72.47
CA THR A 615 -0.98 -41.45 72.48
C THR A 615 -1.15 -42.74 73.31
N TRP A 616 -2.36 -42.92 73.85
CA TRP A 616 -2.86 -43.95 74.79
C TRP A 616 -3.02 -45.39 74.27
N LEU A 617 -2.15 -45.90 73.39
CA LEU A 617 -2.20 -47.29 72.87
C LEU A 617 -0.78 -47.86 72.66
N ASP A 618 -0.30 -48.67 73.62
CA ASP A 618 1.11 -49.07 73.78
C ASP A 618 1.66 -50.14 72.80
N TYR A 619 0.94 -50.50 71.73
CA TYR A 619 1.23 -51.71 70.92
C TYR A 619 1.27 -51.50 69.40
N GLY A 620 1.86 -50.39 68.91
CA GLY A 620 1.86 -50.04 67.47
C GLY A 620 3.21 -49.66 66.84
N LEU A 621 3.23 -49.51 65.51
CA LEU A 621 4.40 -49.04 64.72
C LEU A 621 5.00 -47.71 65.23
N ARG A 622 4.19 -46.87 65.89
CA ARG A 622 4.62 -45.59 66.50
C ARG A 622 5.53 -45.81 67.71
N ASP A 623 5.15 -46.72 68.61
CA ASP A 623 5.97 -47.14 69.74
C ASP A 623 7.29 -47.78 69.26
N LEU A 624 7.20 -48.66 68.27
CA LEU A 624 8.35 -49.27 67.61
C LEU A 624 9.31 -48.21 67.03
N TYR A 625 8.78 -47.18 66.34
CA TYR A 625 9.57 -46.04 65.88
C TYR A 625 10.23 -45.29 67.05
N CYS A 626 9.49 -44.99 68.12
CA CYS A 626 10.03 -44.27 69.27
C CYS A 626 11.13 -45.07 70.02
N LYS A 627 11.06 -46.41 69.99
CA LYS A 627 12.11 -47.31 70.50
C LYS A 627 13.38 -47.34 69.61
N ILE A 628 13.28 -47.12 68.29
CA ILE A 628 14.44 -47.08 67.39
C ILE A 628 14.96 -45.65 67.09
N LYS A 629 14.16 -44.61 67.36
CA LYS A 629 14.50 -43.18 67.19
C LYS A 629 15.88 -42.79 67.75
N PRO A 630 16.35 -43.28 68.93
CA PRO A 630 17.69 -42.95 69.44
C PRO A 630 18.86 -43.42 68.56
N PHE A 631 18.63 -44.41 67.69
CA PHE A 631 19.65 -45.00 66.82
C PHE A 631 19.63 -44.37 65.42
N VAL A 632 18.42 -44.19 64.88
CA VAL A 632 18.15 -43.63 63.55
C VAL A 632 16.90 -42.76 63.61
N ASP A 633 17.07 -41.44 63.63
CA ASP A 633 15.96 -40.47 63.61
C ASP A 633 15.62 -39.96 62.19
N TYR A 634 14.48 -39.26 62.11
CA TYR A 634 13.95 -38.66 60.88
C TYR A 634 14.93 -37.72 60.16
N ARG A 635 15.66 -36.87 60.89
CA ARG A 635 16.62 -35.91 60.31
C ARG A 635 17.86 -36.62 59.79
N LYS A 636 18.34 -37.64 60.51
CA LYS A 636 19.48 -38.47 60.13
C LYS A 636 19.18 -39.26 58.86
N LEU A 637 17.96 -39.79 58.71
CA LEU A 637 17.51 -40.45 57.47
C LEU A 637 17.48 -39.51 56.27
N ILE A 638 16.94 -38.30 56.40
CA ILE A 638 16.94 -37.29 55.32
C ILE A 638 18.38 -36.88 54.98
N THR A 639 19.22 -36.67 55.99
CA THR A 639 20.63 -36.27 55.81
C THR A 639 21.46 -37.35 55.10
N VAL A 640 21.27 -38.62 55.45
CA VAL A 640 22.05 -39.75 54.88
C VAL A 640 21.53 -40.18 53.51
N SER A 641 20.22 -40.10 53.26
CA SER A 641 19.64 -40.40 51.94
C SER A 641 19.76 -39.24 50.94
N GLY A 642 19.80 -38.00 51.41
CA GLY A 642 19.68 -36.81 50.57
C GLY A 642 18.27 -36.61 49.98
N LEU A 643 17.27 -37.36 50.46
CA LEU A 643 15.92 -37.40 49.91
C LEU A 643 14.88 -37.06 50.99
N PRO A 644 13.82 -36.29 50.68
CA PRO A 644 12.71 -36.11 51.61
C PRO A 644 11.95 -37.45 51.75
N ILE A 645 11.57 -37.79 52.99
CA ILE A 645 10.90 -39.06 53.32
C ILE A 645 9.47 -39.09 52.77
N PHE A 646 8.78 -37.96 52.84
CA PHE A 646 7.42 -37.76 52.34
C PHE A 646 7.43 -36.81 51.15
N ARG A 647 6.54 -37.06 50.19
CA ARG A 647 6.27 -36.16 49.06
C ARG A 647 5.28 -35.07 49.41
N SER A 648 4.32 -35.38 50.29
CA SER A 648 3.30 -34.45 50.80
C SER A 648 2.63 -35.02 52.05
N GLY A 649 2.00 -34.15 52.84
CA GLY A 649 1.33 -34.52 54.09
C GLY A 649 1.65 -33.53 55.22
N PRO A 650 1.31 -33.84 56.48
CA PRO A 650 1.46 -32.91 57.60
C PRO A 650 2.89 -32.81 58.17
N HIS A 651 3.81 -33.66 57.72
CA HIS A 651 5.20 -33.71 58.19
C HIS A 651 6.07 -32.68 57.46
N SER A 652 7.07 -32.12 58.13
CA SER A 652 8.01 -31.16 57.53
C SER A 652 9.27 -31.85 57.00
N ASP A 653 10.12 -31.08 56.32
CA ASP A 653 11.44 -31.55 55.85
C ASP A 653 12.43 -31.85 57.00
N SER A 654 12.06 -31.59 58.26
CA SER A 654 12.93 -31.76 59.42
C SER A 654 12.30 -32.49 60.60
N GLU A 655 10.96 -32.63 60.67
CA GLU A 655 10.26 -33.25 61.80
C GLU A 655 8.97 -33.99 61.40
N LEU A 656 8.70 -35.11 62.08
CA LEU A 656 7.41 -35.79 62.01
C LEU A 656 6.37 -35.02 62.84
N ASN A 657 5.39 -34.43 62.16
CA ASN A 657 4.20 -33.93 62.84
C ASN A 657 3.38 -35.09 63.40
N PHE A 658 3.35 -35.19 64.73
CA PHE A 658 2.71 -36.24 65.51
C PHE A 658 1.31 -35.85 66.04
N ASN A 659 0.91 -34.59 65.84
CA ASN A 659 -0.33 -33.98 66.33
C ASN A 659 -1.31 -33.66 65.17
N ALA A 660 -1.05 -34.19 63.98
CA ALA A 660 -1.93 -34.09 62.83
C ALA A 660 -2.94 -35.25 62.88
N ASP A 661 -3.99 -35.09 63.65
CA ASP A 661 -4.93 -36.17 64.00
C ASP A 661 -5.60 -36.83 62.78
N TYR A 662 -5.77 -36.09 61.66
CA TYR A 662 -6.61 -36.50 60.53
C TYR A 662 -6.00 -36.29 59.13
N GLU A 663 -4.73 -35.88 59.05
CA GLU A 663 -3.95 -35.79 57.82
C GLU A 663 -2.85 -36.85 57.81
N PHE A 664 -2.46 -37.35 56.64
CA PHE A 664 -1.53 -38.47 56.53
C PHE A 664 -0.45 -38.23 55.47
N GLY A 665 0.75 -38.74 55.73
CA GLY A 665 1.91 -38.62 54.86
C GLY A 665 1.87 -39.57 53.65
N TYR A 666 2.07 -38.99 52.47
CA TYR A 666 2.30 -39.69 51.20
C TYR A 666 3.81 -39.85 51.04
N TYR A 667 4.31 -41.09 50.98
CA TYR A 667 5.76 -41.33 50.95
C TYR A 667 6.38 -40.91 49.61
N ASN A 668 7.68 -40.56 49.64
CA ASN A 668 8.48 -40.37 48.44
C ASN A 668 8.96 -41.75 47.91
N PRO A 669 8.55 -42.19 46.70
CA PRO A 669 8.93 -43.50 46.17
C PRO A 669 10.45 -43.67 46.01
N GLU A 670 11.19 -42.60 45.69
CA GLU A 670 12.66 -42.65 45.55
C GLU A 670 13.34 -42.84 46.92
N PHE A 671 12.79 -42.28 48.00
CA PHE A 671 13.30 -42.54 49.35
C PHE A 671 13.06 -44.00 49.77
N LEU A 672 11.91 -44.57 49.43
CA LEU A 672 11.63 -45.99 49.72
C LEU A 672 12.55 -46.92 48.94
N LYS A 673 12.81 -46.62 47.67
CA LYS A 673 13.81 -47.34 46.87
C LYS A 673 15.21 -47.21 47.48
N TRP A 674 15.59 -46.02 47.95
CA TRP A 674 16.85 -45.83 48.68
C TRP A 674 16.91 -46.67 49.96
N ILE A 675 15.82 -46.78 50.73
CA ILE A 675 15.71 -47.65 51.91
C ILE A 675 15.90 -49.14 51.54
N GLN A 676 15.23 -49.60 50.47
CA GLN A 676 15.35 -50.96 49.95
C GLN A 676 16.79 -51.30 49.56
N GLU A 677 17.49 -50.37 48.90
CA GLU A 677 18.86 -50.54 48.41
C GLU A 677 19.92 -50.39 49.52
N ASN A 678 19.76 -49.45 50.46
CA ASN A 678 20.83 -48.98 51.35
C ASN A 678 20.57 -49.15 52.86
N ALA A 679 19.33 -49.35 53.30
CA ALA A 679 18.98 -49.43 54.73
C ALA A 679 18.60 -50.83 55.22
N ILE A 680 18.13 -51.71 54.34
CA ILE A 680 18.06 -53.15 54.63
C ILE A 680 19.44 -53.76 54.32
N ILE A 681 20.24 -53.94 55.37
CA ILE A 681 21.58 -54.54 55.30
C ILE A 681 21.48 -56.03 54.96
N ASP A 682 22.25 -56.44 53.95
CA ASP A 682 22.51 -57.84 53.58
C ASP A 682 23.52 -58.45 54.58
N PRO A 683 23.16 -59.51 55.35
CA PRO A 683 23.84 -59.88 56.59
C PRO A 683 25.04 -60.82 56.38
N ASN A 684 25.90 -60.52 55.40
CA ASN A 684 27.14 -61.26 55.17
C ASN A 684 28.25 -60.92 56.20
N ASP A 685 27.88 -60.28 57.31
CA ASP A 685 28.66 -60.12 58.55
C ASP A 685 27.94 -60.89 59.66
N ASP A 686 28.46 -62.08 60.00
CA ASP A 686 27.87 -62.99 61.00
C ASP A 686 27.72 -62.34 62.39
N ASN A 687 28.61 -61.39 62.72
CA ASN A 687 28.63 -60.73 64.02
C ASN A 687 27.51 -59.68 64.10
N PHE A 688 27.27 -58.94 63.02
CA PHE A 688 26.15 -58.01 62.91
C PHE A 688 24.79 -58.75 62.84
N LYS A 689 24.75 -59.89 62.14
CA LYS A 689 23.56 -60.74 62.00
C LYS A 689 23.01 -61.19 63.35
N GLN A 690 23.84 -61.74 64.24
CA GLN A 690 23.38 -62.20 65.56
C GLN A 690 22.76 -61.08 66.42
N HIS A 691 23.32 -59.87 66.38
CA HIS A 691 22.84 -58.74 67.19
C HIS A 691 21.48 -58.20 66.71
N ILE A 692 21.26 -58.13 65.40
CA ILE A 692 19.97 -57.67 64.85
C ILE A 692 18.90 -58.78 64.88
N GLN A 693 19.27 -60.05 64.76
CA GLN A 693 18.31 -61.16 64.75
C GLN A 693 17.48 -61.23 66.04
N SER A 694 18.06 -60.97 67.23
CA SER A 694 17.28 -60.91 68.48
C SER A 694 16.27 -59.77 68.44
N ALA A 695 16.71 -58.54 68.11
CA ALA A 695 15.83 -57.38 68.03
C ALA A 695 14.71 -57.58 66.99
N TYR A 696 15.00 -58.25 65.87
CA TYR A 696 13.98 -58.65 64.90
C TYR A 696 12.97 -59.63 65.52
N ASN A 697 13.46 -60.74 66.12
CA ASN A 697 12.61 -61.77 66.73
C ASN A 697 11.71 -61.23 67.86
N ASP A 698 12.22 -60.28 68.65
CA ASP A 698 11.61 -59.74 69.87
C ASP A 698 10.67 -58.54 69.65
N LYS A 699 10.79 -57.84 68.50
CA LYS A 699 10.08 -56.57 68.24
C LYS A 699 9.48 -56.42 66.85
N MET A 700 10.01 -57.08 65.83
CA MET A 700 9.61 -56.89 64.43
C MET A 700 8.85 -58.09 63.85
N ARG A 701 9.24 -59.32 64.21
CA ARG A 701 8.79 -60.58 63.59
C ARG A 701 7.27 -60.69 63.46
N VAL A 702 6.53 -60.49 64.54
CA VAL A 702 5.05 -60.58 64.53
C VAL A 702 4.44 -59.52 63.61
N VAL A 703 4.96 -58.29 63.64
CA VAL A 703 4.50 -57.17 62.80
C VAL A 703 4.81 -57.42 61.32
N ALA A 704 6.03 -57.85 61.00
CA ALA A 704 6.48 -58.13 59.64
C ALA A 704 5.67 -59.27 58.99
N ARG A 705 5.49 -60.38 59.72
CA ARG A 705 4.66 -61.51 59.28
C ARG A 705 3.20 -61.10 59.08
N ALA A 706 2.61 -60.38 60.04
CA ALA A 706 1.22 -59.92 59.94
C ALA A 706 0.99 -58.98 58.75
N PHE A 707 1.90 -58.04 58.50
CA PHE A 707 1.81 -57.13 57.35
C PHE A 707 1.96 -57.89 56.02
N TYR A 708 2.85 -58.88 55.93
CA TYR A 708 2.99 -59.71 54.73
C TYR A 708 1.72 -60.51 54.44
N GLN A 709 1.18 -61.22 55.44
CA GLN A 709 -0.07 -61.98 55.32
C GLN A 709 -1.26 -61.08 54.95
N THR A 710 -1.39 -59.93 55.62
CA THR A 710 -2.49 -58.98 55.34
C THR A 710 -2.44 -58.48 53.89
N HIS A 711 -1.24 -58.20 53.37
CA HIS A 711 -1.07 -57.85 51.95
C HIS A 711 -1.50 -59.01 51.05
N LYS A 712 -0.92 -60.19 51.23
CA LYS A 712 -1.18 -61.38 50.40
C LYS A 712 -2.67 -61.68 50.28
N ILE A 713 -3.42 -61.58 51.37
CA ILE A 713 -4.87 -61.86 51.35
C ILE A 713 -5.66 -60.67 50.78
N LEU A 714 -5.33 -59.41 51.12
CA LEU A 714 -5.99 -58.23 50.54
C LEU A 714 -5.87 -58.19 49.01
N PHE A 715 -4.70 -58.56 48.47
CA PHE A 715 -4.43 -58.50 47.03
C PHE A 715 -4.74 -59.83 46.28
N ALA A 716 -5.25 -60.86 46.98
CA ALA A 716 -5.68 -62.12 46.36
C ALA A 716 -6.93 -61.96 45.47
N SER A 717 -7.82 -61.02 45.83
CA SER A 717 -9.04 -60.69 45.07
C SER A 717 -9.05 -59.21 44.64
N PRO A 718 -8.42 -58.83 43.51
CA PRO A 718 -8.29 -57.42 43.12
C PRO A 718 -9.61 -56.65 42.95
N GLU A 719 -10.69 -57.31 42.54
CA GLU A 719 -12.03 -56.69 42.38
C GLU A 719 -12.70 -56.38 43.73
N GLU A 720 -12.54 -57.29 44.71
CA GLU A 720 -13.00 -57.10 46.09
C GLU A 720 -12.15 -56.04 46.79
N PHE A 721 -10.83 -56.04 46.56
CA PHE A 721 -9.91 -55.03 47.07
C PHE A 721 -10.22 -53.63 46.55
N GLU A 722 -10.44 -53.45 45.25
CA GLU A 722 -10.82 -52.15 44.69
C GLU A 722 -12.22 -51.69 45.17
N THR A 723 -13.13 -52.63 45.44
CA THR A 723 -14.42 -52.33 46.09
C THR A 723 -14.22 -51.86 47.54
N PHE A 724 -13.32 -52.52 48.29
CA PHE A 724 -12.97 -52.17 49.66
C PHE A 724 -12.23 -50.82 49.73
N LYS A 725 -11.26 -50.58 48.84
CA LYS A 725 -10.53 -49.31 48.71
C LYS A 725 -11.46 -48.13 48.42
N LYS A 726 -12.41 -48.27 47.49
CA LYS A 726 -13.42 -47.24 47.21
C LYS A 726 -14.32 -46.95 48.43
N LYS A 727 -14.71 -47.98 49.18
CA LYS A 727 -15.43 -47.79 50.46
C LYS A 727 -14.56 -47.07 51.49
N TYR A 728 -13.30 -47.44 51.62
CA TYR A 728 -12.34 -46.78 52.51
C TYR A 728 -12.17 -45.30 52.17
N GLU A 729 -11.95 -44.96 50.89
CA GLU A 729 -11.87 -43.56 50.42
C GLU A 729 -13.16 -42.78 50.65
N SER A 730 -14.33 -43.41 50.48
CA SER A 730 -15.62 -42.80 50.74
C SER A 730 -15.79 -42.45 52.22
N VAL A 731 -15.59 -43.42 53.12
CA VAL A 731 -15.77 -43.18 54.55
C VAL A 731 -14.64 -42.33 55.13
N GLN A 732 -13.43 -42.33 54.54
CA GLN A 732 -12.37 -41.39 54.90
C GLN A 732 -12.79 -39.93 54.61
N LYS A 733 -13.43 -39.66 53.47
CA LYS A 733 -13.98 -38.33 53.14
C LYS A 733 -15.11 -37.94 54.09
N GLU A 734 -16.05 -38.85 54.30
CA GLU A 734 -17.20 -38.64 55.20
C GLU A 734 -16.76 -38.42 56.66
N TYR A 735 -15.71 -39.12 57.11
CA TYR A 735 -15.10 -38.92 58.42
C TYR A 735 -14.38 -37.57 58.54
N GLN A 736 -13.59 -37.17 57.52
CA GLN A 736 -12.98 -35.82 57.48
C GLN A 736 -14.03 -34.69 57.41
N GLU A 737 -15.22 -34.96 56.86
CA GLU A 737 -16.35 -34.03 56.85
C GLU A 737 -17.08 -33.98 58.20
N MET A 738 -17.35 -35.13 58.84
CA MET A 738 -17.87 -35.20 60.21
C MET A 738 -16.97 -34.47 61.21
N LEU A 739 -15.65 -34.64 61.10
CA LEU A 739 -14.65 -33.98 61.95
C LEU A 739 -14.62 -32.46 61.77
N ARG A 740 -14.86 -31.96 60.55
CA ARG A 740 -15.06 -30.51 60.30
C ARG A 740 -16.32 -29.94 60.96
N THR A 741 -17.24 -30.79 61.42
CA THR A 741 -18.52 -30.39 62.05
C THR A 741 -18.61 -30.66 63.56
N ASP A 742 -17.47 -31.02 64.20
CA ASP A 742 -17.33 -31.25 65.65
C ASP A 742 -18.38 -32.20 66.26
N LYS A 743 -18.66 -33.31 65.54
CA LYS A 743 -19.86 -34.15 65.78
C LYS A 743 -19.64 -35.58 66.27
N THR A 744 -18.43 -35.93 66.71
CA THR A 744 -18.20 -37.24 67.34
C THR A 744 -17.30 -37.14 68.58
N ARG A 745 -17.92 -37.28 69.76
CA ARG A 745 -17.25 -37.94 70.89
C ARG A 745 -17.00 -39.39 70.54
N GLU A 746 -15.90 -39.94 71.04
CA GLU A 746 -15.57 -41.36 70.91
C GLU A 746 -16.67 -42.26 71.48
N LEU A 747 -16.96 -43.37 70.79
CA LEU A 747 -17.31 -44.61 71.47
C LEU A 747 -16.35 -45.70 70.97
N ARG A 748 -15.63 -46.28 71.93
CA ARG A 748 -14.74 -47.43 71.72
C ARG A 748 -15.40 -48.69 72.25
N PHE A 749 -15.18 -49.79 71.52
CA PHE A 749 -15.15 -51.18 71.99
C PHE A 749 -16.12 -51.58 73.12
N TYR A 750 -17.39 -51.83 72.80
CA TYR A 750 -18.22 -52.80 73.54
C TYR A 750 -19.23 -53.45 72.59
N ASP A 751 -19.11 -54.77 72.38
CA ASP A 751 -20.22 -55.73 72.29
C ASP A 751 -19.66 -57.17 72.20
N GLU A 752 -20.42 -58.14 72.72
CA GLU A 752 -19.95 -59.50 73.01
C GLU A 752 -19.71 -60.40 71.77
N PRO A 753 -18.91 -61.47 71.88
CA PRO A 753 -18.66 -62.38 70.76
C PRO A 753 -19.91 -63.19 70.37
N ARG A 754 -20.31 -63.12 69.10
CA ARG A 754 -21.21 -64.12 68.50
C ARG A 754 -20.42 -65.39 68.13
N GLU A 755 -21.07 -66.53 68.22
CA GLU A 755 -20.49 -67.84 67.92
C GLU A 755 -20.09 -67.98 66.44
N PHE A 756 -18.89 -68.51 66.19
CA PHE A 756 -18.21 -68.54 64.89
C PHE A 756 -19.02 -69.20 63.76
N GLU A 757 -19.76 -70.28 64.03
CA GLU A 757 -20.54 -70.98 62.98
C GLU A 757 -21.66 -70.11 62.40
N LYS A 758 -22.36 -69.32 63.23
CA LYS A 758 -23.44 -68.44 62.74
C LYS A 758 -22.91 -67.36 61.81
N ILE A 759 -21.74 -66.79 62.11
CA ILE A 759 -21.08 -65.80 61.25
C ILE A 759 -20.64 -66.46 59.93
N LYS A 760 -20.06 -67.66 59.97
CA LYS A 760 -19.61 -68.41 58.79
C LYS A 760 -20.80 -68.73 57.86
N GLU A 761 -21.91 -69.25 58.40
CA GLU A 761 -23.11 -69.55 57.61
C GLU A 761 -23.75 -68.29 57.00
N GLU A 762 -23.93 -67.22 57.79
CA GLU A 762 -24.57 -65.98 57.35
C GLU A 762 -23.74 -65.25 56.28
N TYR A 763 -22.40 -65.27 56.39
CA TYR A 763 -21.48 -64.72 55.39
C TYR A 763 -21.53 -65.48 54.06
N PHE A 764 -21.45 -66.82 54.08
CA PHE A 764 -21.56 -67.63 52.85
C PHE A 764 -22.98 -67.59 52.24
N HIS A 765 -24.02 -67.37 53.04
CA HIS A 765 -25.38 -67.16 52.55
C HIS A 765 -25.52 -65.84 51.80
N ASN A 766 -25.04 -64.73 52.38
CA ASN A 766 -25.16 -63.38 51.83
C ASN A 766 -24.29 -63.14 50.58
N ILE A 767 -23.21 -63.90 50.39
CA ILE A 767 -22.42 -63.89 49.16
C ILE A 767 -23.07 -64.73 48.04
N LYS A 768 -23.70 -65.86 48.36
CA LYS A 768 -24.41 -66.68 47.35
C LYS A 768 -25.68 -66.01 46.83
N ASN A 769 -26.45 -65.36 47.70
CA ASN A 769 -27.68 -64.66 47.34
C ASN A 769 -27.43 -63.14 47.30
N LYS A 770 -26.89 -62.64 46.17
CA LYS A 770 -26.37 -61.27 45.92
C LYS A 770 -27.21 -60.07 46.44
N THR A 771 -27.21 -59.87 47.76
CA THR A 771 -27.73 -58.66 48.42
C THR A 771 -27.17 -58.60 49.84
N ILE A 772 -26.24 -57.68 50.09
CA ILE A 772 -26.00 -57.18 51.44
C ILE A 772 -27.00 -56.03 51.63
N PRO A 773 -27.96 -56.09 52.55
CA PRO A 773 -28.96 -55.04 52.70
C PRO A 773 -28.33 -53.72 53.14
N LEU A 774 -28.51 -52.68 52.33
CA LEU A 774 -28.23 -51.29 52.70
C LEU A 774 -29.43 -50.71 53.46
N GLU A 775 -29.74 -51.28 54.63
CA GLU A 775 -30.70 -50.67 55.55
C GLU A 775 -29.97 -49.93 56.67
N TYR A 776 -30.07 -48.59 56.62
CA TYR A 776 -29.85 -47.74 57.78
C TYR A 776 -30.85 -48.13 58.88
N THR A 777 -30.44 -48.98 59.81
CA THR A 777 -31.19 -49.20 61.05
C THR A 777 -31.22 -47.90 61.83
N LYS A 778 -32.39 -47.26 61.86
CA LYS A 778 -32.64 -46.01 62.58
C LYS A 778 -32.39 -46.19 64.07
N GLY A 779 -31.26 -45.66 64.53
CA GLY A 779 -30.92 -45.52 65.94
C GLY A 779 -29.79 -46.45 66.39
N ASN A 780 -28.80 -45.82 67.02
CA ASN A 780 -27.72 -46.41 67.82
C ASN A 780 -26.58 -47.13 67.07
N PHE A 781 -25.45 -46.41 66.99
CA PHE A 781 -24.05 -46.86 66.95
C PHE A 781 -23.57 -47.79 65.82
N THR A 782 -23.06 -47.19 64.75
CA THR A 782 -22.00 -47.78 63.90
C THR A 782 -20.96 -46.71 63.51
N GLY A 783 -19.92 -46.55 64.33
CA GLY A 783 -18.73 -45.77 63.93
C GLY A 783 -17.85 -46.56 62.94
N LEU A 784 -17.06 -45.84 62.13
CA LEU A 784 -16.10 -46.42 61.17
C LEU A 784 -15.22 -47.54 61.79
N GLY A 785 -14.87 -47.41 63.07
CA GLY A 785 -14.14 -48.43 63.83
C GLY A 785 -14.82 -49.80 63.79
N VAL A 786 -16.11 -49.88 64.15
CA VAL A 786 -16.88 -51.15 64.19
C VAL A 786 -17.01 -51.77 62.79
N TYR A 787 -17.22 -50.93 61.77
CA TYR A 787 -17.35 -51.38 60.37
C TYR A 787 -16.04 -51.99 59.83
N LEU A 788 -14.89 -51.40 60.15
CA LEU A 788 -13.58 -51.97 59.82
C LEU A 788 -13.28 -53.22 60.66
N GLN A 789 -13.64 -53.20 61.95
CA GLN A 789 -13.37 -54.30 62.87
C GLN A 789 -14.06 -55.60 62.42
N GLU A 790 -15.34 -55.53 62.00
CA GLU A 790 -16.05 -56.68 61.42
C GLU A 790 -15.47 -57.12 60.06
N GLN A 791 -15.05 -56.19 59.20
CA GLN A 791 -14.44 -56.54 57.90
C GLN A 791 -13.03 -57.12 57.99
N PHE A 792 -12.32 -56.94 59.10
CA PHE A 792 -11.00 -57.53 59.37
C PHE A 792 -11.00 -58.61 60.47
N ARG A 793 -12.15 -58.93 61.07
CA ARG A 793 -12.27 -59.90 62.16
C ARG A 793 -11.72 -61.28 61.78
N TRP A 794 -12.10 -61.76 60.60
CA TRP A 794 -11.63 -63.04 60.04
C TRP A 794 -10.11 -63.06 59.81
N LEU A 795 -9.49 -61.92 59.48
CA LEU A 795 -8.05 -61.80 59.27
C LEU A 795 -7.30 -61.86 60.60
N ALA A 796 -7.83 -61.22 61.63
CA ALA A 796 -7.29 -61.30 62.98
C ALA A 796 -7.36 -62.73 63.55
N ASP A 797 -8.50 -63.39 63.38
CA ASP A 797 -8.66 -64.80 63.79
C ASP A 797 -7.75 -65.73 62.96
N TYR A 798 -7.57 -65.50 61.64
CA TYR A 798 -6.59 -66.24 60.83
C TYR A 798 -5.16 -66.05 61.32
N LEU A 799 -4.72 -64.81 61.54
CA LEU A 799 -3.37 -64.51 62.05
C LEU A 799 -3.12 -65.15 63.42
N ALA A 800 -4.15 -65.22 64.28
CA ALA A 800 -4.07 -65.91 65.56
C ALA A 800 -3.97 -67.44 65.40
N THR A 801 -4.64 -68.06 64.40
CA THR A 801 -4.51 -69.51 64.14
C THR A 801 -3.16 -69.94 63.56
N GLN A 802 -2.37 -69.02 62.99
CA GLN A 802 -1.05 -69.32 62.42
C GLN A 802 0.11 -69.20 63.44
N ASN A 803 -0.18 -68.87 64.70
CA ASN A 803 0.76 -68.93 65.83
C ASN A 803 0.32 -70.02 66.80
N GLU A 804 0.93 -71.21 66.74
CA GLU A 804 0.48 -72.39 67.51
C GLU A 804 0.62 -72.26 69.05
N ASP A 805 1.40 -71.30 69.56
CA ASP A 805 1.88 -71.30 70.96
C ASP A 805 1.16 -70.35 71.96
N SER A 806 0.17 -69.52 71.58
CA SER A 806 -0.33 -68.47 72.51
C SER A 806 -1.84 -68.15 72.55
N TYR A 807 -2.71 -69.09 72.21
CA TYR A 807 -4.16 -68.84 72.14
C TYR A 807 -4.90 -68.70 73.51
N GLU A 808 -4.24 -68.92 74.66
CA GLU A 808 -4.91 -68.97 75.97
C GLU A 808 -5.07 -67.62 76.71
N LYS A 809 -4.66 -66.48 76.12
CA LYS A 809 -4.80 -65.15 76.75
C LYS A 809 -5.66 -64.21 75.93
N ILE A 810 -6.77 -63.76 76.54
CA ILE A 810 -7.71 -62.78 75.96
C ILE A 810 -6.99 -61.48 75.53
N ASP A 811 -6.00 -61.05 76.33
CA ASP A 811 -5.15 -59.88 76.11
C ASP A 811 -4.32 -59.94 74.81
N GLU A 812 -3.94 -61.14 74.35
CA GLU A 812 -3.21 -61.29 73.08
C GLU A 812 -4.15 -61.23 71.87
N ARG A 813 -5.41 -61.66 72.01
CA ARG A 813 -6.41 -61.62 70.93
C ARG A 813 -6.77 -60.20 70.52
N GLU A 814 -6.86 -59.27 71.46
CA GLU A 814 -7.05 -57.84 71.16
C GLU A 814 -5.86 -57.25 70.40
N ASN A 815 -4.63 -57.68 70.75
CA ASN A 815 -3.41 -57.25 70.05
C ASN A 815 -3.36 -57.75 68.60
N TYR A 816 -3.76 -59.00 68.31
CA TYR A 816 -3.87 -59.49 66.93
C TYR A 816 -4.98 -58.77 66.14
N LEU A 817 -6.12 -58.49 66.77
CA LEU A 817 -7.22 -57.72 66.15
C LEU A 817 -6.82 -56.27 65.86
N TYR A 818 -6.08 -55.63 66.76
CA TYR A 818 -5.49 -54.31 66.53
C TYR A 818 -4.49 -54.35 65.37
N LEU A 819 -3.57 -55.33 65.37
CA LEU A 819 -2.53 -55.45 64.34
C LEU A 819 -3.11 -55.71 62.95
N ALA A 820 -4.14 -56.54 62.82
CA ALA A 820 -4.87 -56.78 61.57
C ALA A 820 -5.57 -55.52 61.04
N ASN A 821 -6.22 -54.74 61.92
CA ASN A 821 -6.84 -53.47 61.53
C ASN A 821 -5.80 -52.43 61.08
N VAL A 822 -4.65 -52.35 61.77
CA VAL A 822 -3.56 -51.42 61.44
C VAL A 822 -2.86 -51.82 60.14
N SER A 823 -2.57 -53.11 59.91
CA SER A 823 -1.97 -53.59 58.66
C SER A 823 -2.91 -53.43 57.47
N GLY A 824 -4.21 -53.70 57.65
CA GLY A 824 -5.21 -53.53 56.60
C GLY A 824 -5.36 -52.06 56.17
N GLY A 825 -5.51 -51.17 57.15
CA GLY A 825 -5.53 -49.72 56.91
C GLY A 825 -4.24 -49.18 56.32
N PHE A 826 -3.07 -49.74 56.68
CA PHE A 826 -1.79 -49.38 56.09
C PHE A 826 -1.74 -49.72 54.59
N TRP A 827 -2.05 -50.95 54.19
CA TRP A 827 -1.92 -51.37 52.79
C TRP A 827 -2.89 -50.65 51.85
N VAL A 828 -4.11 -50.34 52.30
CA VAL A 828 -5.04 -49.49 51.52
C VAL A 828 -4.44 -48.11 51.30
N ARG A 829 -3.91 -47.45 52.34
CA ARG A 829 -3.28 -46.12 52.21
C ARG A 829 -2.06 -46.15 51.28
N ARG A 830 -1.27 -47.23 51.31
CA ARG A 830 -0.13 -47.43 50.41
C ARG A 830 -0.55 -47.72 48.96
N SER A 831 -1.73 -48.31 48.75
CA SER A 831 -2.33 -48.44 47.42
C SER A 831 -2.91 -47.11 46.90
N ILE A 832 -3.29 -46.19 47.79
CA ILE A 832 -3.77 -44.84 47.44
C ILE A 832 -2.60 -43.91 47.11
N ASP A 833 -1.50 -43.94 47.86
CA ASP A 833 -0.32 -43.11 47.57
C ASP A 833 0.62 -43.68 46.50
N GLY A 834 0.34 -44.89 46.02
CA GLY A 834 1.10 -45.56 44.96
C GLY A 834 2.45 -46.13 45.40
N THR A 835 2.68 -46.31 46.71
CA THR A 835 3.94 -46.85 47.26
C THR A 835 3.86 -48.27 47.82
N GLU A 836 2.68 -48.90 47.75
CA GLU A 836 2.44 -50.28 48.21
C GLU A 836 3.50 -51.26 47.70
N LYS A 837 3.78 -51.29 46.40
CA LYS A 837 4.76 -52.21 45.82
C LYS A 837 6.15 -52.05 46.44
N GLN A 838 6.64 -50.82 46.59
CA GLN A 838 7.94 -50.55 47.20
C GLN A 838 7.96 -51.00 48.66
N PHE A 839 6.91 -50.73 49.43
CA PHE A 839 6.81 -51.21 50.81
C PHE A 839 6.73 -52.74 50.92
N PHE A 840 6.05 -53.40 49.98
CA PHE A 840 5.97 -54.86 49.96
C PHE A 840 7.30 -55.51 49.54
N GLU A 841 8.03 -54.92 48.58
CA GLU A 841 9.38 -55.37 48.24
C GLU A 841 10.39 -55.15 49.38
N ILE A 842 10.32 -54.02 50.09
CA ILE A 842 11.09 -53.75 51.32
C ILE A 842 10.79 -54.81 52.38
N LEU A 843 9.51 -55.09 52.64
CA LEU A 843 9.10 -56.08 53.64
C LEU A 843 9.54 -57.50 53.26
N THR A 844 9.39 -57.87 51.99
CA THR A 844 9.80 -59.19 51.47
C THR A 844 11.32 -59.35 51.54
N LYS A 845 12.10 -58.30 51.21
CA LYS A 845 13.56 -58.31 51.37
C LYS A 845 13.96 -58.45 52.85
N LEU A 846 13.25 -57.81 53.77
CA LEU A 846 13.51 -57.90 55.20
C LEU A 846 13.21 -59.33 55.73
N LEU A 847 12.09 -59.92 55.32
CA LEU A 847 11.71 -61.30 55.66
C LEU A 847 12.69 -62.33 55.06
N SER A 848 13.11 -62.18 53.80
CA SER A 848 14.06 -63.12 53.17
C SER A 848 15.46 -63.11 53.80
N ILE A 849 15.77 -62.07 54.58
CA ILE A 849 17.03 -61.88 55.30
C ILE A 849 16.96 -62.41 56.75
N TYR A 850 15.88 -62.09 57.48
CA TYR A 850 15.78 -62.36 58.93
C TYR A 850 14.74 -63.43 59.32
N ASP A 851 13.90 -63.90 58.39
CA ASP A 851 12.77 -64.79 58.67
C ASP A 851 12.52 -65.76 57.50
N LYS A 852 13.60 -66.14 56.81
CA LYS A 852 13.56 -66.78 55.50
C LYS A 852 12.78 -68.10 55.51
N ASP A 853 13.02 -68.96 56.49
CA ASP A 853 12.37 -70.28 56.56
C ASP A 853 10.84 -70.17 56.66
N TRP A 854 10.32 -69.11 57.28
CA TRP A 854 8.88 -68.83 57.31
C TRP A 854 8.39 -68.26 55.97
N LEU A 855 9.13 -67.33 55.36
CA LEU A 855 8.76 -66.76 54.05
C LEU A 855 8.70 -67.85 52.97
N ASP A 856 9.73 -68.70 52.88
CA ASP A 856 9.80 -69.83 51.94
C ASP A 856 8.61 -70.80 52.15
N GLN A 857 8.16 -71.03 53.39
CA GLN A 857 6.98 -71.84 53.69
C GLN A 857 5.66 -71.21 53.20
N GLN A 858 5.52 -69.89 53.28
CA GLN A 858 4.32 -69.19 52.80
C GLN A 858 4.23 -69.18 51.27
N GLU A 859 5.35 -68.94 50.58
CA GLU A 859 5.41 -69.02 49.10
C GLU A 859 5.15 -70.45 48.58
N LEU A 860 5.48 -71.48 49.38
CA LEU A 860 5.11 -72.88 49.14
C LEU A 860 3.62 -73.19 49.35
N MET A 861 2.90 -72.42 50.19
CA MET A 861 1.44 -72.54 50.36
C MET A 861 0.71 -71.95 49.15
N ASP A 862 1.13 -70.76 48.67
CA ASP A 862 0.50 -70.06 47.54
C ASP A 862 0.60 -70.82 46.21
N THR A 863 1.63 -71.65 46.04
CA THR A 863 1.94 -72.34 44.78
C THR A 863 1.17 -73.65 44.57
N LYS A 864 0.30 -74.05 45.52
CA LYS A 864 -0.58 -75.22 45.40
C LYS A 864 -2.06 -74.81 45.30
N PRO A 865 -2.69 -74.92 44.11
CA PRO A 865 -4.14 -74.80 44.02
C PRO A 865 -4.83 -76.03 44.64
N SER A 866 -5.78 -75.79 45.55
CA SER A 866 -6.83 -76.69 46.09
C SER A 866 -6.62 -77.38 47.46
N GLN A 867 -7.77 -77.65 48.09
CA GLN A 867 -8.01 -78.47 49.30
C GLN A 867 -7.98 -77.83 50.71
N TYR A 868 -8.14 -76.50 50.83
CA TYR A 868 -8.77 -75.91 52.03
C TYR A 868 -9.98 -75.05 51.66
N ASN A 869 -11.01 -75.75 51.21
CA ASN A 869 -12.37 -75.23 51.02
C ASN A 869 -13.31 -76.11 51.86
N GLN A 870 -13.24 -75.94 53.19
CA GLN A 870 -14.12 -76.55 54.21
C GLN A 870 -14.34 -75.58 55.37
#